data_AF-A0A3P3ZAX6-F1
#
_entry.id   AF-A0A3P3ZAX6-F1
#
_cell.length_a   1.000
_cell.length_b   1.000
_cell.length_c   1.000
_cell.angle_alpha   90.00
_cell.angle_beta   90.00
_cell.angle_gamma   90.00
#
_symmetry.space_group_name_H-M   'P 1'
#
loop_
_entity.id
_entity.type
_entity.pdbx_description
1 polymer ?
#
loop_
_entity_poly.entity_id
_entity_poly.type
_entity_poly.pdbx_seq_one_letter_code
_entity_poly.pdbx_strand_id
1 'polypeptide(L)'
;MLQRLPLPHAPRARRLLVSGTGQLASRRACGPFRTSLPLLACSAISRGSGRSASASGGVERETDAAVRRVRNIGIVAHIDAGKTTTTERMLFYAGVTKRVGDVDSGTTTTDFMAEEANRGITIQSAAVSLRWRDHSINLIDTPGHVDFAVEVERAMRVVDGVVALFDASAGVQAQSYTVLQQSRRFHTPVLAFLNKMDKYNADFAMSVASIRTKLQVEPLLLQIPLHAEDGGFAGVVDIVEQATCCFGGDHGLEVRRTDLSAASASPCSTGGSATDHELAHVTRAMRKARHDLVTQLTAVDDALSEAFIAELDATDGDEAEAERRLSTGALRAAVRRAVVHPPRDRPPLIPVLCGASRRDQGVQPLLDAVAYYLPSPCDRQLTGFTKDGVPVPLPPASGSPTVPTVALAFKVMHMMHPGKGQRLPLVFLRVYSGKISPRMRLENNSRQKSEVVERLYVMHANQPVEVPHLEAGQIGAAFLAHACTGDTLFSQPTQHLLQAKQHVRRGDVKEEVHTLEGINAPPAVISFSIEAATPSQVEVLKSALSELSREDPSLRVAESEQGTMVVSGMGELHLEIVMSRLANEYQVRCRLLRAIIEYRETIRVTQSMEKYTCLLNDLPYAECSLELRPLLANGERCDAKDKCRFRIDSAFEEEFLSGGGVQSRGGGHSGGARTNAVRNAKEELRIIAASFQSAADACLRLGPLAGLPMHGVEVVLRYFRKTAGSQLQEKPLTHVARSALLSVLRATRKGDLALLEPMMRVEVHLSDIAYIGNVVSSLNEHHALTVDMQEDGRSVAAVVALRNTLRFAMELRKAVKGHANMFVKLHDYRVVEEKAVLARILKNLGIVG
;
A
#
# COMPACT_ATOMS: atom_id res chain seq x y z
N MET A 1 -23.02 5.84 68.10
CA MET A 1 -24.18 5.49 67.24
C MET A 1 -23.63 4.67 66.08
N LEU A 2 -24.01 3.40 65.88
CA LEU A 2 -25.33 2.87 65.49
C LEU A 2 -25.68 3.28 64.04
N GLN A 3 -26.07 2.39 63.11
CA GLN A 3 -26.43 0.96 63.23
C GLN A 3 -26.15 0.15 61.93
N ARG A 4 -26.49 -1.15 61.87
CA ARG A 4 -26.20 -2.09 60.75
C ARG A 4 -27.45 -2.77 60.19
N LEU A 5 -27.50 -2.96 58.85
CA LEU A 5 -28.12 -4.11 58.12
C LEU A 5 -29.66 -4.29 58.28
N PRO A 6 -30.37 -5.23 57.58
CA PRO A 6 -29.92 -6.37 56.75
C PRO A 6 -30.59 -6.56 55.36
N LEU A 7 -30.26 -7.68 54.70
CA LEU A 7 -30.84 -8.22 53.45
C LEU A 7 -31.78 -9.42 53.73
N PRO A 8 -32.78 -9.70 52.87
CA PRO A 8 -33.37 -11.03 52.68
C PRO A 8 -32.68 -11.77 51.51
N HIS A 9 -32.15 -12.99 51.61
CA HIS A 9 -32.69 -14.32 51.98
C HIS A 9 -33.32 -15.15 50.84
N ALA A 10 -32.79 -16.36 50.64
CA ALA A 10 -33.28 -17.39 49.72
C ALA A 10 -33.22 -18.81 50.36
N PRO A 11 -34.10 -19.76 49.94
CA PRO A 11 -34.04 -21.20 50.26
C PRO A 11 -33.19 -21.95 49.19
N ARG A 12 -32.41 -23.04 49.39
CA ARG A 12 -32.37 -24.22 50.31
C ARG A 12 -33.57 -25.18 50.16
N ALA A 13 -33.45 -26.50 49.98
CA ALA A 13 -32.32 -27.45 49.78
C ALA A 13 -32.89 -28.72 49.04
N ARG A 14 -32.34 -29.95 48.99
CA ARG A 14 -31.24 -30.67 49.68
C ARG A 14 -30.76 -31.88 48.81
N ARG A 15 -29.84 -32.71 49.33
CA ARG A 15 -29.32 -33.99 48.76
C ARG A 15 -30.24 -35.20 49.06
N LEU A 16 -30.06 -36.30 48.32
CA LEU A 16 -29.73 -37.71 48.74
C LEU A 16 -30.07 -38.71 47.57
N LEU A 17 -29.57 -39.95 47.43
CA LEU A 17 -28.26 -40.63 47.66
C LEU A 17 -28.36 -42.10 47.12
N VAL A 18 -27.26 -42.87 47.13
CA VAL A 18 -27.14 -44.37 47.00
C VAL A 18 -27.09 -44.99 45.58
N SER A 19 -26.44 -46.16 45.53
CA SER A 19 -25.82 -46.91 44.42
C SER A 19 -26.69 -48.00 43.74
N GLY A 20 -26.23 -48.50 42.59
CA GLY A 20 -26.63 -49.80 42.02
C GLY A 20 -25.59 -50.36 41.03
N THR A 21 -25.34 -51.67 41.08
CA THR A 21 -24.37 -52.39 40.21
C THR A 21 -25.06 -53.22 39.11
N GLY A 22 -24.41 -53.43 37.97
CA GLY A 22 -24.91 -54.30 36.89
C GLY A 22 -23.84 -54.64 35.83
N GLN A 23 -23.97 -55.80 35.17
CA GLN A 23 -22.95 -56.37 34.26
C GLN A 23 -23.38 -56.38 32.77
N LEU A 24 -22.46 -56.82 31.91
CA LEU A 24 -22.61 -57.01 30.46
C LEU A 24 -23.74 -58.00 30.10
N ALA A 25 -24.43 -57.75 28.98
CA ALA A 25 -24.91 -58.80 28.08
C ALA A 25 -25.16 -58.24 26.65
N SER A 26 -25.32 -59.13 25.66
CA SER A 26 -25.26 -58.82 24.23
C SER A 26 -26.56 -59.06 23.45
N ARG A 27 -26.59 -58.57 22.20
CA ARG A 27 -27.33 -59.06 21.00
C ARG A 27 -28.78 -58.60 20.72
N ARG A 28 -28.89 -58.03 19.50
CA ARG A 28 -29.89 -58.28 18.43
C ARG A 28 -31.30 -57.64 18.47
N ALA A 29 -31.42 -56.60 17.63
CA ALA A 29 -32.17 -56.61 16.35
C ALA A 29 -33.50 -55.83 16.23
N CYS A 30 -33.77 -55.43 14.97
CA CYS A 30 -34.94 -54.74 14.42
C CYS A 30 -35.15 -53.26 14.80
N GLY A 31 -35.28 -52.41 13.76
CA GLY A 31 -35.68 -50.99 13.83
C GLY A 31 -37.05 -50.79 13.14
N PRO A 32 -37.27 -49.79 12.26
CA PRO A 32 -36.35 -48.75 11.76
C PRO A 32 -36.87 -47.30 11.87
N PHE A 33 -35.99 -46.31 11.71
CA PHE A 33 -36.37 -44.97 11.22
C PHE A 33 -35.29 -44.42 10.28
N ARG A 34 -35.70 -43.66 9.25
CA ARG A 34 -34.83 -43.15 8.18
C ARG A 34 -34.62 -41.64 8.31
N THR A 35 -33.37 -41.20 8.29
CA THR A 35 -32.94 -39.91 7.73
C THR A 35 -31.65 -40.14 6.93
N SER A 36 -31.65 -39.80 5.64
CA SER A 36 -30.58 -40.14 4.71
C SER A 36 -29.83 -38.92 4.22
N LEU A 37 -28.54 -38.83 4.53
CA LEU A 37 -27.62 -37.99 3.75
C LEU A 37 -27.36 -38.66 2.38
N PRO A 38 -27.36 -37.91 1.27
CA PRO A 38 -26.95 -38.45 -0.02
C PRO A 38 -25.42 -38.53 -0.10
N LEU A 39 -24.88 -39.75 0.01
CA LEU A 39 -23.55 -40.04 -0.53
C LEU A 39 -23.60 -39.92 -2.07
N LEU A 40 -22.55 -39.39 -2.70
CA LEU A 40 -22.47 -39.33 -4.16
C LEU A 40 -22.44 -40.75 -4.74
N ALA A 41 -23.48 -41.12 -5.48
CA ALA A 41 -23.51 -42.32 -6.28
C ALA A 41 -22.94 -42.01 -7.69
N CYS A 42 -21.77 -42.56 -8.02
CA CYS A 42 -21.30 -42.57 -9.40
C CYS A 42 -22.24 -43.42 -10.26
N SER A 43 -22.90 -42.81 -11.25
CA SER A 43 -23.70 -43.54 -12.22
C SER A 43 -22.80 -44.37 -13.14
N ALA A 44 -23.15 -45.64 -13.32
CA ALA A 44 -22.40 -46.55 -14.17
C ALA A 44 -22.66 -46.24 -15.66
N ILE A 45 -21.57 -46.01 -16.42
CA ILE A 45 -21.61 -45.96 -17.89
C ILE A 45 -21.29 -47.36 -18.44
N SER A 46 -21.82 -47.66 -19.62
CA SER A 46 -21.83 -48.99 -20.23
C SER A 46 -20.44 -49.56 -20.57
N ARG A 47 -20.35 -50.89 -20.63
CA ARG A 47 -19.13 -51.62 -21.01
C ARG A 47 -18.82 -51.42 -22.50
N GLY A 48 -17.85 -50.55 -22.80
CA GLY A 48 -17.15 -50.46 -24.09
C GLY A 48 -15.68 -50.88 -23.94
N SER A 49 -15.13 -51.58 -24.94
CA SER A 49 -13.83 -52.24 -24.80
C SER A 49 -12.61 -51.35 -25.13
N GLY A 50 -11.79 -51.10 -24.11
CA GLY A 50 -10.32 -51.15 -24.22
C GLY A 50 -9.60 -50.15 -25.13
N ARG A 51 -9.16 -49.02 -24.56
CA ARG A 51 -7.87 -48.39 -24.87
C ARG A 51 -7.42 -47.49 -23.71
N SER A 52 -6.20 -47.67 -23.21
CA SER A 52 -5.67 -46.91 -22.07
C SER A 52 -5.12 -45.55 -22.52
N ALA A 53 -5.89 -44.49 -22.29
CA ALA A 53 -5.38 -43.11 -22.37
C ALA A 53 -4.58 -42.74 -21.11
N SER A 54 -3.63 -41.82 -21.22
CA SER A 54 -2.72 -41.43 -20.13
C SER A 54 -3.39 -40.55 -19.07
N ALA A 55 -3.40 -41.02 -17.82
CA ALA A 55 -4.09 -40.37 -16.70
C ALA A 55 -3.58 -38.97 -16.31
N SER A 56 -2.38 -38.56 -16.77
CA SER A 56 -1.80 -37.25 -16.46
C SER A 56 -2.56 -36.07 -17.07
N GLY A 57 -3.18 -36.25 -18.25
CA GLY A 57 -3.83 -35.16 -18.99
C GLY A 57 -5.19 -34.73 -18.43
N GLY A 58 -5.77 -35.48 -17.49
CA GLY A 58 -7.01 -35.11 -16.81
C GLY A 58 -6.77 -34.06 -15.73
N VAL A 59 -5.86 -34.35 -14.81
CA VAL A 59 -5.56 -33.50 -13.64
C VAL A 59 -5.06 -32.12 -14.06
N GLU A 60 -4.15 -32.05 -15.06
CA GLU A 60 -3.61 -30.80 -15.60
C GLU A 60 -4.73 -29.86 -16.13
N ARG A 61 -5.82 -30.40 -16.68
CA ARG A 61 -6.99 -29.62 -17.15
C ARG A 61 -7.93 -29.20 -16.03
N GLU A 62 -8.06 -30.04 -15.01
CA GLU A 62 -8.97 -29.79 -13.87
C GLU A 62 -8.43 -28.68 -12.95
N THR A 63 -7.12 -28.59 -12.76
CA THR A 63 -6.48 -27.48 -12.02
C THR A 63 -6.69 -26.13 -12.71
N ASP A 64 -6.49 -26.03 -14.02
CA ASP A 64 -6.70 -24.77 -14.76
C ASP A 64 -8.19 -24.35 -14.75
N ALA A 65 -9.12 -25.33 -14.75
CA ALA A 65 -10.55 -25.09 -14.59
C ALA A 65 -10.94 -24.68 -13.15
N ALA A 66 -10.07 -24.86 -12.15
CA ALA A 66 -10.25 -24.31 -10.81
C ALA A 66 -9.79 -22.84 -10.74
N VAL A 67 -8.61 -22.51 -11.28
CA VAL A 67 -8.07 -21.13 -11.25
C VAL A 67 -9.01 -20.13 -11.95
N ARG A 68 -9.61 -20.51 -13.09
CA ARG A 68 -10.62 -19.70 -13.80
C ARG A 68 -11.87 -19.35 -12.98
N ARG A 69 -12.18 -20.11 -11.93
CA ARG A 69 -13.31 -19.89 -11.01
C ARG A 69 -12.90 -19.11 -9.74
N VAL A 70 -11.65 -18.68 -9.62
CA VAL A 70 -11.22 -17.75 -8.58
C VAL A 70 -11.48 -16.30 -9.02
N ARG A 71 -11.86 -15.44 -8.07
CA ARG A 71 -11.84 -13.97 -8.18
C ARG A 71 -11.05 -13.44 -6.99
N ASN A 72 -10.08 -12.57 -7.23
CA ASN A 72 -9.40 -11.84 -6.15
C ASN A 72 -9.81 -10.37 -6.27
N ILE A 73 -10.55 -9.85 -5.28
CA ILE A 73 -11.19 -8.54 -5.37
C ILE A 73 -10.75 -7.62 -4.23
N GLY A 74 -10.56 -6.33 -4.55
CA GLY A 74 -10.40 -5.27 -3.55
C GLY A 74 -11.69 -4.46 -3.42
N ILE A 75 -12.16 -4.20 -2.20
CA ILE A 75 -13.26 -3.25 -1.96
C ILE A 75 -12.67 -1.86 -1.67
N VAL A 76 -13.06 -0.87 -2.46
CA VAL A 76 -12.52 0.49 -2.46
C VAL A 76 -13.66 1.50 -2.34
N ALA A 77 -13.52 2.50 -1.45
CA ALA A 77 -14.48 3.59 -1.33
C ALA A 77 -13.94 4.74 -0.47
N HIS A 78 -14.59 5.91 -0.54
CA HIS A 78 -14.46 6.97 0.47
C HIS A 78 -14.83 6.47 1.89
N ILE A 79 -14.54 7.29 2.90
CA ILE A 79 -14.98 7.11 4.29
C ILE A 79 -16.53 7.06 4.31
N ASP A 80 -17.12 6.34 5.27
CA ASP A 80 -18.57 6.15 5.44
C ASP A 80 -19.37 5.56 4.27
N ALA A 81 -18.82 5.38 3.07
CA ALA A 81 -19.52 4.84 1.89
C ALA A 81 -19.97 3.37 2.04
N GLY A 82 -19.73 2.75 3.21
CA GLY A 82 -20.28 1.46 3.60
C GLY A 82 -19.47 0.25 3.13
N LYS A 83 -18.13 0.35 3.06
CA LYS A 83 -17.23 -0.79 2.73
C LYS A 83 -17.49 -2.00 3.62
N THR A 84 -17.14 -1.86 4.90
CA THR A 84 -17.32 -2.87 5.94
C THR A 84 -18.76 -3.39 5.99
N THR A 85 -19.74 -2.50 5.89
CA THR A 85 -21.17 -2.86 5.82
C THR A 85 -21.45 -3.81 4.67
N THR A 86 -21.02 -3.48 3.45
CA THR A 86 -21.17 -4.33 2.26
C THR A 86 -20.39 -5.64 2.41
N THR A 87 -19.17 -5.61 2.95
CA THR A 87 -18.33 -6.78 3.21
C THR A 87 -19.00 -7.76 4.17
N GLU A 88 -19.57 -7.29 5.29
CA GLU A 88 -20.33 -8.14 6.21
C GLU A 88 -21.53 -8.81 5.54
N ARG A 89 -22.27 -8.09 4.67
CA ARG A 89 -23.39 -8.69 3.91
C ARG A 89 -22.89 -9.72 2.90
N MET A 90 -21.74 -9.48 2.25
CA MET A 90 -21.12 -10.50 1.39
C MET A 90 -20.74 -11.77 2.17
N LEU A 91 -20.18 -11.64 3.37
CA LEU A 91 -19.82 -12.77 4.24
C LEU A 91 -21.05 -13.52 4.76
N PHE A 92 -22.12 -12.80 5.10
CA PHE A 92 -23.39 -13.38 5.55
C PHE A 92 -24.08 -14.16 4.42
N TYR A 93 -24.24 -13.56 3.23
CA TYR A 93 -24.87 -14.23 2.09
C TYR A 93 -24.06 -15.42 1.57
N ALA A 94 -22.73 -15.37 1.65
CA ALA A 94 -21.86 -16.51 1.36
C ALA A 94 -21.88 -17.61 2.44
N GLY A 95 -22.64 -17.43 3.54
CA GLY A 95 -22.75 -18.39 4.63
C GLY A 95 -21.49 -18.50 5.51
N VAL A 96 -20.55 -17.56 5.41
CA VAL A 96 -19.33 -17.52 6.21
C VAL A 96 -19.64 -17.06 7.63
N THR A 97 -20.50 -16.05 7.78
CA THR A 97 -20.99 -15.57 9.07
C THR A 97 -22.45 -15.98 9.29
N LYS A 98 -22.80 -16.37 10.52
CA LYS A 98 -24.18 -16.78 10.89
C LYS A 98 -25.07 -15.64 11.38
N ARG A 99 -24.54 -14.42 11.39
CA ARG A 99 -25.16 -13.17 11.83
C ARG A 99 -24.58 -12.05 10.98
N VAL A 100 -25.38 -11.02 10.74
CA VAL A 100 -24.92 -9.78 10.10
C VAL A 100 -24.20 -8.93 11.15
N GLY A 101 -22.94 -8.58 10.90
CA GLY A 101 -22.20 -7.60 11.73
C GLY A 101 -22.63 -6.17 11.43
N ASP A 102 -22.51 -5.29 12.43
CA ASP A 102 -22.81 -3.86 12.27
C ASP A 102 -21.72 -2.95 12.86
N VAL A 103 -21.33 -1.94 12.08
CA VAL A 103 -20.20 -1.03 12.36
C VAL A 103 -20.50 -0.17 13.57
N ASP A 104 -21.72 0.38 13.64
CA ASP A 104 -22.21 1.24 14.74
C ASP A 104 -22.18 0.51 16.11
N SER A 105 -22.07 -0.81 16.10
CA SER A 105 -22.02 -1.68 17.30
C SER A 105 -20.65 -2.33 17.57
N GLY A 106 -19.67 -2.16 16.68
CA GLY A 106 -18.37 -2.83 16.77
C GLY A 106 -18.43 -4.36 16.67
N THR A 107 -19.44 -4.92 15.98
CA THR A 107 -19.66 -6.39 15.85
C THR A 107 -19.25 -6.96 14.49
N THR A 108 -18.48 -6.19 13.72
CA THR A 108 -17.99 -6.56 12.38
C THR A 108 -16.94 -7.67 12.45
N THR A 109 -16.88 -8.46 11.38
CA THR A 109 -15.99 -9.63 11.23
C THR A 109 -14.63 -9.23 10.64
N THR A 110 -14.54 -8.08 9.98
CA THR A 110 -13.32 -7.59 9.29
C THR A 110 -12.50 -6.56 10.06
N ASP A 111 -13.11 -5.79 10.97
CA ASP A 111 -12.38 -4.81 11.79
C ASP A 111 -11.81 -5.53 13.02
N PHE A 112 -10.54 -5.94 12.94
CA PHE A 112 -9.92 -6.80 13.95
C PHE A 112 -9.31 -6.03 15.13
N MET A 113 -9.04 -4.73 14.95
CA MET A 113 -8.41 -3.90 15.97
C MET A 113 -9.45 -3.16 16.81
N ALA A 114 -9.18 -3.02 18.11
CA ALA A 114 -10.03 -2.20 18.97
C ALA A 114 -10.08 -0.74 18.49
N GLU A 115 -8.99 -0.24 17.91
CA GLU A 115 -8.88 1.09 17.31
C GLU A 115 -9.78 1.28 16.07
N GLU A 116 -10.09 0.21 15.32
CA GLU A 116 -10.99 0.24 14.16
C GLU A 116 -12.45 0.33 14.65
N ALA A 117 -12.87 -0.62 15.49
CA ALA A 117 -14.21 -0.69 16.04
C ALA A 117 -14.60 0.56 16.87
N ASN A 118 -13.67 1.13 17.65
CA ASN A 118 -13.92 2.35 18.43
C ASN A 118 -14.02 3.63 17.56
N ARG A 119 -13.61 3.59 16.29
CA ARG A 119 -13.59 4.76 15.39
C ARG A 119 -14.50 4.62 14.17
N GLY A 120 -15.06 3.44 13.92
CA GLY A 120 -15.88 3.17 12.73
C GLY A 120 -15.10 3.18 11.42
N ILE A 121 -13.76 3.03 11.47
CA ILE A 121 -12.90 3.06 10.28
C ILE A 121 -12.02 1.81 10.22
N THR A 122 -11.97 1.18 9.05
CA THR A 122 -10.97 0.16 8.72
C THR A 122 -9.59 0.82 8.59
N ILE A 123 -8.58 0.23 9.24
CA ILE A 123 -7.20 0.72 9.33
C ILE A 123 -6.27 -0.27 8.61
N GLN A 124 -6.40 -1.57 8.88
CA GLN A 124 -5.65 -2.62 8.19
C GLN A 124 -6.49 -3.28 7.10
N SER A 125 -5.83 -3.76 6.04
CA SER A 125 -6.49 -4.59 5.03
C SER A 125 -6.90 -5.96 5.58
N ALA A 126 -8.18 -6.30 5.43
CA ALA A 126 -8.76 -7.57 5.88
C ALA A 126 -8.92 -8.54 4.70
N ALA A 127 -8.14 -9.63 4.68
CA ALA A 127 -8.18 -10.64 3.62
C ALA A 127 -9.04 -11.84 4.06
N VAL A 128 -10.15 -12.08 3.35
CA VAL A 128 -11.12 -13.15 3.69
C VAL A 128 -11.52 -13.93 2.44
N SER A 129 -11.54 -15.26 2.52
CA SER A 129 -12.02 -16.14 1.45
C SER A 129 -13.46 -16.60 1.67
N LEU A 130 -14.31 -16.40 0.66
CA LEU A 130 -15.71 -16.83 0.63
C LEU A 130 -16.04 -17.60 -0.66
N ARG A 131 -17.19 -18.28 -0.70
CA ARG A 131 -17.70 -18.96 -1.91
C ARG A 131 -19.04 -18.36 -2.33
N TRP A 132 -19.19 -18.08 -3.61
CA TRP A 132 -20.47 -17.65 -4.20
C TRP A 132 -20.72 -18.42 -5.49
N ARG A 133 -21.82 -19.19 -5.53
CA ARG A 133 -22.04 -20.22 -6.57
C ARG A 133 -20.79 -21.11 -6.69
N ASP A 134 -20.40 -21.47 -7.90
CA ASP A 134 -19.19 -22.26 -8.20
C ASP A 134 -17.87 -21.47 -8.12
N HIS A 135 -17.87 -20.23 -7.62
CA HIS A 135 -16.69 -19.36 -7.58
C HIS A 135 -16.11 -19.22 -6.17
N SER A 136 -14.78 -19.17 -6.10
CA SER A 136 -14.04 -18.82 -4.88
C SER A 136 -13.65 -17.34 -4.96
N ILE A 137 -14.14 -16.53 -4.04
CA ILE A 137 -13.88 -15.09 -4.01
C ILE A 137 -12.97 -14.80 -2.82
N ASN A 138 -11.76 -14.31 -3.09
CA ASN A 138 -10.83 -13.81 -2.09
C ASN A 138 -11.00 -12.29 -2.06
N LEU A 139 -11.56 -11.78 -0.97
CA LEU A 139 -11.89 -10.39 -0.75
C LEU A 139 -10.80 -9.73 0.10
N ILE A 140 -10.32 -8.57 -0.32
CA ILE A 140 -9.50 -7.68 0.51
C ILE A 140 -10.31 -6.39 0.72
N ASP A 141 -10.76 -6.15 1.96
CA ASP A 141 -11.32 -4.85 2.33
C ASP A 141 -10.15 -3.86 2.55
N THR A 142 -10.33 -2.60 2.15
CA THR A 142 -9.24 -1.61 2.13
C THR A 142 -9.61 -0.33 2.90
N PRO A 143 -8.67 0.28 3.62
CA PRO A 143 -8.95 1.50 4.38
C PRO A 143 -9.32 2.67 3.46
N GLY A 144 -10.38 3.40 3.82
CA GLY A 144 -10.85 4.57 3.06
C GLY A 144 -10.12 5.88 3.36
N HIS A 145 -9.13 5.85 4.25
CA HIS A 145 -8.48 7.03 4.80
C HIS A 145 -7.03 7.17 4.28
N VAL A 146 -6.65 8.39 3.90
CA VAL A 146 -5.36 8.67 3.21
C VAL A 146 -4.13 8.28 4.03
N ASP A 147 -4.22 8.35 5.36
CA ASP A 147 -3.11 7.97 6.27
C ASP A 147 -2.81 6.46 6.30
N PHE A 148 -3.52 5.65 5.49
CA PHE A 148 -3.25 4.22 5.24
C PHE A 148 -3.11 3.88 3.75
N ALA A 149 -2.76 4.84 2.89
CA ALA A 149 -2.58 4.62 1.45
C ALA A 149 -1.60 3.48 1.08
N VAL A 150 -0.69 3.11 1.98
CA VAL A 150 0.19 1.94 1.84
C VAL A 150 -0.56 0.61 1.85
N GLU A 151 -1.62 0.45 2.66
CA GLU A 151 -2.47 -0.76 2.64
C GLU A 151 -3.25 -0.87 1.33
N VAL A 152 -3.66 0.28 0.78
CA VAL A 152 -4.32 0.38 -0.52
C VAL A 152 -3.37 -0.06 -1.64
N GLU A 153 -2.13 0.47 -1.70
CA GLU A 153 -1.12 0.03 -2.68
C GLU A 153 -0.82 -1.49 -2.58
N ARG A 154 -0.70 -2.04 -1.35
CA ARG A 154 -0.55 -3.50 -1.13
C ARG A 154 -1.71 -4.28 -1.75
N ALA A 155 -2.94 -3.88 -1.43
CA ALA A 155 -4.15 -4.56 -1.90
C ALA A 155 -4.28 -4.49 -3.43
N MET A 156 -4.09 -3.31 -4.04
CA MET A 156 -4.23 -3.10 -5.48
C MET A 156 -3.23 -3.91 -6.33
N ARG A 157 -2.05 -4.25 -5.79
CA ARG A 157 -1.06 -5.13 -6.46
C ARG A 157 -1.46 -6.62 -6.42
N VAL A 158 -2.29 -7.03 -5.47
CA VAL A 158 -2.63 -8.44 -5.17
C VAL A 158 -3.94 -8.88 -5.81
N VAL A 159 -4.91 -7.97 -5.91
CA VAL A 159 -6.25 -8.26 -6.44
C VAL A 159 -6.27 -8.25 -7.97
N ASP A 160 -7.10 -9.10 -8.56
CA ASP A 160 -7.26 -9.18 -10.01
C ASP A 160 -8.27 -8.11 -10.51
N GLY A 161 -9.24 -7.73 -9.68
CA GLY A 161 -10.26 -6.70 -9.93
C GLY A 161 -10.65 -5.90 -8.69
N VAL A 162 -11.43 -4.82 -8.86
CA VAL A 162 -11.86 -3.90 -7.79
C VAL A 162 -13.38 -3.69 -7.83
N VAL A 163 -13.98 -3.64 -6.64
CA VAL A 163 -15.36 -3.15 -6.42
C VAL A 163 -15.27 -1.76 -5.79
N ALA A 164 -15.65 -0.75 -6.56
CA ALA A 164 -15.69 0.65 -6.17
C ALA A 164 -17.07 1.02 -5.61
N LEU A 165 -17.18 1.25 -4.31
CA LEU A 165 -18.42 1.74 -3.70
C LEU A 165 -18.43 3.28 -3.71
N PHE A 166 -19.59 3.84 -4.03
CA PHE A 166 -19.85 5.28 -3.93
C PHE A 166 -21.11 5.49 -3.09
N ASP A 167 -21.18 6.60 -2.35
CA ASP A 167 -22.40 6.99 -1.65
C ASP A 167 -23.34 7.69 -2.66
N ALA A 168 -24.52 7.11 -2.89
CA ALA A 168 -25.47 7.59 -3.89
C ALA A 168 -25.96 9.03 -3.66
N SER A 169 -25.76 9.61 -2.46
CA SER A 169 -26.06 11.02 -2.19
C SER A 169 -24.90 11.99 -2.44
N ALA A 170 -23.71 11.49 -2.84
CA ALA A 170 -22.50 12.29 -3.00
C ALA A 170 -21.71 12.00 -4.29
N GLY A 171 -21.95 10.86 -4.93
CA GLY A 171 -21.23 10.44 -6.14
C GLY A 171 -19.75 10.20 -5.88
N VAL A 172 -18.89 10.72 -6.77
CA VAL A 172 -17.43 10.59 -6.63
C VAL A 172 -16.86 11.68 -5.72
N GLN A 173 -16.23 11.26 -4.63
CA GLN A 173 -15.56 12.11 -3.63
C GLN A 173 -14.02 12.02 -3.77
N ALA A 174 -13.29 12.92 -3.10
CA ALA A 174 -11.83 13.09 -3.24
C ALA A 174 -11.01 11.81 -3.01
N GLN A 175 -11.32 11.06 -1.96
CA GLN A 175 -10.61 9.83 -1.60
C GLN A 175 -10.95 8.67 -2.56
N SER A 176 -12.23 8.54 -2.97
CA SER A 176 -12.61 7.57 -4.01
C SER A 176 -11.97 7.88 -5.35
N TYR A 177 -11.82 9.15 -5.72
CA TYR A 177 -11.05 9.56 -6.91
C TYR A 177 -9.57 9.15 -6.78
N THR A 178 -8.95 9.48 -5.63
CA THR A 178 -7.53 9.18 -5.36
C THR A 178 -7.24 7.68 -5.49
N VAL A 179 -8.02 6.81 -4.82
CA VAL A 179 -7.76 5.36 -4.85
C VAL A 179 -8.05 4.73 -6.23
N LEU A 180 -9.05 5.23 -6.96
CA LEU A 180 -9.32 4.75 -8.33
C LEU A 180 -8.29 5.26 -9.35
N GLN A 181 -7.60 6.35 -9.05
CA GLN A 181 -6.40 6.76 -9.79
C GLN A 181 -5.20 5.83 -9.48
N GLN A 182 -5.11 5.27 -8.27
CA GLN A 182 -4.13 4.22 -7.95
C GLN A 182 -4.46 2.88 -8.63
N SER A 183 -5.72 2.43 -8.65
CA SER A 183 -6.08 1.17 -9.35
C SER A 183 -5.81 1.20 -10.86
N ARG A 184 -5.91 2.40 -11.48
CA ARG A 184 -5.50 2.66 -12.87
C ARG A 184 -4.01 2.39 -13.11
N ARG A 185 -3.11 2.73 -12.19
CA ARG A 185 -1.67 2.42 -12.31
C ARG A 185 -1.42 0.92 -12.44
N PHE A 186 -2.15 0.10 -11.66
CA PHE A 186 -2.09 -1.36 -11.74
C PHE A 186 -2.94 -1.96 -12.87
N HIS A 187 -3.56 -1.11 -13.70
CA HIS A 187 -4.42 -1.49 -14.82
C HIS A 187 -5.55 -2.46 -14.38
N THR A 188 -6.03 -2.32 -13.14
CA THR A 188 -6.93 -3.31 -12.51
C THR A 188 -8.40 -2.99 -12.85
N PRO A 189 -9.16 -3.90 -13.47
CA PRO A 189 -10.56 -3.69 -13.81
C PRO A 189 -11.43 -3.30 -12.62
N VAL A 190 -12.35 -2.36 -12.83
CA VAL A 190 -13.22 -1.79 -11.79
C VAL A 190 -14.69 -2.07 -12.14
N LEU A 191 -15.45 -2.49 -11.13
CA LEU A 191 -16.90 -2.53 -11.11
C LEU A 191 -17.38 -1.49 -10.09
N ALA A 192 -18.37 -0.67 -10.44
CA ALA A 192 -18.94 0.35 -9.57
C ALA A 192 -20.26 -0.10 -8.92
N PHE A 193 -20.47 0.26 -7.65
CA PHE A 193 -21.71 0.04 -6.93
C PHE A 193 -22.13 1.30 -6.17
N LEU A 194 -23.29 1.85 -6.54
CA LEU A 194 -23.90 3.00 -5.88
C LEU A 194 -24.66 2.53 -4.64
N ASN A 195 -24.04 2.70 -3.47
CA ASN A 195 -24.55 2.27 -2.17
C ASN A 195 -25.39 3.36 -1.50
N LYS A 196 -26.19 2.97 -0.50
CA LYS A 196 -27.11 3.84 0.25
C LYS A 196 -28.18 4.51 -0.61
N MET A 197 -28.73 3.78 -1.57
CA MET A 197 -29.93 4.21 -2.30
C MET A 197 -31.14 4.46 -1.37
N ASP A 198 -31.11 3.97 -0.12
CA ASP A 198 -32.15 4.20 0.90
C ASP A 198 -32.08 5.58 1.59
N LYS A 199 -31.17 6.46 1.19
CA LYS A 199 -31.14 7.86 1.64
C LYS A 199 -32.18 8.71 0.90
N TYR A 200 -32.84 9.60 1.65
CA TYR A 200 -33.78 10.61 1.11
C TYR A 200 -33.17 11.55 0.04
N ASN A 201 -31.84 11.65 -0.03
CA ASN A 201 -31.10 12.45 -1.00
C ASN A 201 -30.16 11.60 -1.87
N ALA A 202 -30.43 10.31 -2.03
CA ALA A 202 -29.76 9.49 -3.03
C ALA A 202 -30.18 9.92 -4.45
N ASP A 203 -29.20 10.20 -5.31
CA ASP A 203 -29.44 10.50 -6.72
C ASP A 203 -28.52 9.65 -7.59
N PHE A 204 -29.14 8.66 -8.23
CA PHE A 204 -28.50 7.74 -9.17
C PHE A 204 -27.98 8.46 -10.42
N ALA A 205 -28.73 9.44 -10.96
CA ALA A 205 -28.36 10.13 -12.18
C ALA A 205 -27.19 11.09 -11.96
N MET A 206 -27.22 11.86 -10.86
CA MET A 206 -26.08 12.68 -10.41
C MET A 206 -24.86 11.82 -10.12
N SER A 207 -25.02 10.67 -9.46
CA SER A 207 -23.91 9.76 -9.15
C SER A 207 -23.27 9.18 -10.42
N VAL A 208 -24.06 8.73 -11.39
CA VAL A 208 -23.59 8.27 -12.71
C VAL A 208 -22.90 9.40 -13.49
N ALA A 209 -23.47 10.61 -13.49
CA ALA A 209 -22.84 11.78 -14.11
C ALA A 209 -21.52 12.18 -13.41
N SER A 210 -21.44 12.06 -12.09
CA SER A 210 -20.22 12.28 -11.31
C SER A 210 -19.16 11.20 -11.57
N ILE A 211 -19.54 9.95 -11.85
CA ILE A 211 -18.63 8.90 -12.31
C ILE A 211 -18.05 9.29 -13.67
N ARG A 212 -18.91 9.57 -14.66
CA ARG A 212 -18.47 9.95 -16.02
C ARG A 212 -17.52 11.14 -16.01
N THR A 213 -17.93 12.23 -15.35
CA THR A 213 -17.20 13.52 -15.36
C THR A 213 -15.94 13.52 -14.50
N LYS A 214 -15.99 13.05 -13.24
CA LYS A 214 -14.83 13.17 -12.32
C LYS A 214 -13.79 12.08 -12.55
N LEU A 215 -14.19 10.86 -12.95
CA LEU A 215 -13.24 9.78 -13.21
C LEU A 215 -12.77 9.73 -14.67
N GLN A 216 -13.46 10.38 -15.61
CA GLN A 216 -13.19 10.27 -17.05
C GLN A 216 -13.25 8.80 -17.51
N VAL A 217 -14.44 8.22 -17.35
CA VAL A 217 -14.80 6.83 -17.70
C VAL A 217 -16.18 6.85 -18.33
N GLU A 218 -16.56 5.80 -19.05
CA GLU A 218 -17.94 5.67 -19.50
C GLU A 218 -18.71 4.67 -18.61
N PRO A 219 -19.73 5.12 -17.85
CA PRO A 219 -20.49 4.26 -16.94
C PRO A 219 -21.46 3.37 -17.73
N LEU A 220 -21.23 2.07 -17.66
CA LEU A 220 -21.99 1.02 -18.32
C LEU A 220 -23.10 0.53 -17.37
N LEU A 221 -24.34 0.98 -17.57
CA LEU A 221 -25.43 0.69 -16.64
C LEU A 221 -25.89 -0.77 -16.77
N LEU A 222 -25.66 -1.59 -15.73
CA LEU A 222 -26.22 -2.94 -15.65
C LEU A 222 -27.53 -2.99 -14.85
N GLN A 223 -27.74 -1.99 -13.98
CA GLN A 223 -28.94 -1.87 -13.15
C GLN A 223 -29.40 -0.42 -13.02
N ILE A 224 -30.71 -0.24 -12.83
CA ILE A 224 -31.33 1.02 -12.41
C ILE A 224 -32.14 0.79 -11.11
N PRO A 225 -32.28 1.79 -10.24
CA PRO A 225 -33.02 1.66 -8.98
C PRO A 225 -34.53 1.53 -9.23
N LEU A 226 -35.18 0.66 -8.46
CA LEU A 226 -36.64 0.56 -8.36
C LEU A 226 -37.10 1.30 -7.11
N HIS A 227 -38.08 2.19 -7.26
CA HIS A 227 -38.69 2.95 -6.17
C HIS A 227 -40.11 2.46 -5.93
N ALA A 228 -40.60 2.58 -4.68
CA ALA A 228 -41.99 2.38 -4.30
C ALA A 228 -42.81 3.68 -4.46
N GLU A 229 -44.13 3.58 -4.24
CA GLU A 229 -45.10 4.69 -4.34
C GLU A 229 -44.75 5.90 -3.45
N ASP A 230 -44.04 5.67 -2.33
CA ASP A 230 -43.56 6.70 -1.40
C ASP A 230 -42.24 7.37 -1.83
N GLY A 231 -41.68 6.95 -2.97
CA GLY A 231 -40.35 7.33 -3.44
C GLY A 231 -39.19 6.59 -2.76
N GLY A 232 -39.47 5.69 -1.82
CA GLY A 232 -38.48 4.87 -1.13
C GLY A 232 -37.83 3.84 -2.05
N PHE A 233 -36.56 3.51 -1.78
CA PHE A 233 -35.85 2.48 -2.53
C PHE A 233 -36.40 1.08 -2.21
N ALA A 234 -36.93 0.40 -3.23
CA ALA A 234 -37.64 -0.88 -3.11
C ALA A 234 -36.82 -2.08 -3.62
N GLY A 235 -35.90 -1.84 -4.57
CA GLY A 235 -35.10 -2.89 -5.19
C GLY A 235 -34.32 -2.37 -6.40
N VAL A 236 -33.95 -3.29 -7.31
CA VAL A 236 -33.23 -2.94 -8.55
C VAL A 236 -33.88 -3.58 -9.76
N VAL A 237 -33.74 -2.96 -10.92
CA VAL A 237 -34.07 -3.57 -12.22
C VAL A 237 -32.76 -4.00 -12.89
N ASP A 238 -32.64 -5.29 -13.20
CA ASP A 238 -31.52 -5.85 -13.95
C ASP A 238 -31.77 -5.69 -15.45
N ILE A 239 -30.89 -4.94 -16.12
CA ILE A 239 -31.02 -4.58 -17.55
C ILE A 239 -30.55 -5.74 -18.45
N VAL A 240 -29.62 -6.56 -17.96
CA VAL A 240 -29.07 -7.70 -18.68
C VAL A 240 -30.11 -8.82 -18.77
N GLU A 241 -30.72 -9.15 -17.62
CA GLU A 241 -31.74 -10.19 -17.48
C GLU A 241 -33.18 -9.70 -17.73
N GLN A 242 -33.38 -8.39 -17.96
CA GLN A 242 -34.69 -7.75 -18.13
C GLN A 242 -35.67 -8.01 -16.96
N ALA A 243 -35.19 -8.05 -15.72
CA ALA A 243 -35.98 -8.47 -14.56
C ALA A 243 -35.88 -7.52 -13.35
N THR A 244 -36.99 -7.27 -12.67
CA THR A 244 -36.97 -6.63 -11.34
C THR A 244 -36.48 -7.61 -10.29
N CYS A 245 -35.67 -7.13 -9.34
CA CYS A 245 -35.19 -7.85 -8.17
C CYS A 245 -35.62 -7.08 -6.91
N CYS A 246 -36.54 -7.66 -6.15
CA CYS A 246 -37.00 -7.14 -4.87
C CYS A 246 -36.58 -8.08 -3.73
N PHE A 247 -36.33 -7.51 -2.55
CA PHE A 247 -35.63 -8.19 -1.45
C PHE A 247 -36.54 -8.30 -0.23
N GLY A 248 -36.66 -9.49 0.35
CA GLY A 248 -37.50 -9.76 1.51
C GLY A 248 -36.99 -10.90 2.39
N GLY A 249 -37.82 -11.33 3.34
CA GLY A 249 -37.42 -12.27 4.39
C GLY A 249 -36.41 -11.67 5.38
N ASP A 250 -35.96 -12.48 6.33
CA ASP A 250 -34.93 -12.06 7.30
C ASP A 250 -33.65 -11.67 6.57
N HIS A 251 -33.14 -10.46 6.83
CA HIS A 251 -31.93 -9.89 6.22
C HIS A 251 -31.86 -10.04 4.68
N GLY A 252 -32.99 -9.83 3.99
CA GLY A 252 -33.05 -9.77 2.52
C GLY A 252 -32.74 -11.09 1.80
N LEU A 253 -32.76 -12.23 2.50
CA LEU A 253 -32.42 -13.55 1.96
C LEU A 253 -33.35 -14.02 0.82
N GLU A 254 -34.61 -13.58 0.80
CA GLU A 254 -35.53 -13.84 -0.31
C GLU A 254 -35.35 -12.80 -1.42
N VAL A 255 -34.60 -13.15 -2.48
CA VAL A 255 -34.54 -12.34 -3.71
C VAL A 255 -35.66 -12.77 -4.65
N ARG A 256 -36.74 -12.00 -4.70
CA ARG A 256 -37.87 -12.21 -5.62
C ARG A 256 -37.54 -11.56 -6.96
N ARG A 257 -37.43 -12.37 -8.01
CA ARG A 257 -37.15 -11.92 -9.38
C ARG A 257 -38.41 -12.01 -10.25
N THR A 258 -38.80 -10.91 -10.88
CA THR A 258 -39.96 -10.83 -11.78
C THR A 258 -39.53 -10.25 -13.12
N ASP A 259 -39.68 -11.06 -14.16
CA ASP A 259 -39.34 -10.80 -15.56
C ASP A 259 -40.22 -9.70 -16.18
N LEU A 260 -39.62 -8.70 -16.83
CA LEU A 260 -40.30 -7.60 -17.52
C LEU A 260 -40.35 -7.78 -19.06
N SER A 261 -39.73 -8.84 -19.59
CA SER A 261 -39.80 -9.18 -21.01
C SER A 261 -41.17 -9.79 -21.37
N ALA A 262 -41.78 -10.52 -20.43
CA ALA A 262 -43.13 -11.06 -20.54
C ALA A 262 -44.20 -10.00 -20.23
N ALA A 263 -45.13 -9.78 -21.17
CA ALA A 263 -46.14 -8.71 -21.12
C ALA A 263 -47.30 -8.91 -20.12
N SER A 264 -47.10 -9.67 -19.04
CA SER A 264 -48.13 -10.07 -18.07
C SER A 264 -47.68 -10.01 -16.60
N ALA A 265 -46.49 -9.47 -16.33
CA ALA A 265 -45.86 -9.52 -15.01
C ALA A 265 -46.08 -8.24 -14.18
N SER A 266 -46.94 -8.30 -13.16
CA SER A 266 -47.06 -7.23 -12.15
C SER A 266 -45.76 -7.07 -11.35
N PRO A 267 -45.27 -5.85 -11.11
CA PRO A 267 -44.07 -5.62 -10.30
C PRO A 267 -44.33 -5.94 -8.83
N CYS A 268 -43.26 -6.21 -8.07
CA CYS A 268 -43.34 -6.68 -6.68
C CYS A 268 -43.68 -5.57 -5.66
N SER A 269 -44.90 -5.05 -5.69
CA SER A 269 -45.46 -4.21 -4.63
C SER A 269 -45.82 -5.03 -3.38
N THR A 270 -45.37 -4.59 -2.20
CA THR A 270 -45.78 -5.18 -0.91
C THR A 270 -47.17 -4.66 -0.50
N GLY A 271 -48.22 -5.24 -1.06
CA GLY A 271 -49.60 -5.04 -0.56
C GLY A 271 -50.43 -3.98 -1.27
N GLY A 272 -50.30 -3.85 -2.59
CA GLY A 272 -51.18 -3.03 -3.43
C GLY A 272 -51.13 -3.53 -4.87
N SER A 273 -52.22 -3.43 -5.64
CA SER A 273 -52.19 -3.74 -7.07
C SER A 273 -51.47 -2.60 -7.81
N ALA A 274 -50.17 -2.76 -8.03
CA ALA A 274 -49.35 -1.79 -8.77
C ALA A 274 -50.02 -1.46 -10.10
N THR A 275 -50.18 -0.17 -10.38
CA THR A 275 -51.01 0.25 -11.52
C THR A 275 -50.28 -0.01 -12.84
N ASP A 276 -51.01 -0.35 -13.90
CA ASP A 276 -50.43 -0.63 -15.23
C ASP A 276 -49.49 0.48 -15.73
N HIS A 277 -49.77 1.72 -15.30
CA HIS A 277 -48.99 2.91 -15.62
C HIS A 277 -47.56 2.90 -15.00
N GLU A 278 -47.40 2.36 -13.79
CA GLU A 278 -46.09 2.24 -13.14
C GLU A 278 -45.24 1.15 -13.78
N LEU A 279 -45.85 -0.02 -14.05
CA LEU A 279 -45.21 -1.10 -14.79
C LEU A 279 -44.78 -0.62 -16.19
N ALA A 280 -45.63 0.14 -16.88
CA ALA A 280 -45.28 0.75 -18.16
C ALA A 280 -44.13 1.77 -18.04
N HIS A 281 -44.07 2.55 -16.96
CA HIS A 281 -42.97 3.49 -16.71
C HIS A 281 -41.64 2.78 -16.43
N VAL A 282 -41.63 1.79 -15.53
CA VAL A 282 -40.44 0.97 -15.21
C VAL A 282 -39.95 0.22 -16.46
N THR A 283 -40.87 -0.37 -17.23
CA THR A 283 -40.54 -1.08 -18.47
C THR A 283 -39.96 -0.13 -19.53
N ARG A 284 -40.47 1.10 -19.65
CA ARG A 284 -39.93 2.13 -20.55
C ARG A 284 -38.52 2.56 -20.14
N ALA A 285 -38.28 2.77 -18.85
CA ALA A 285 -36.97 3.12 -18.31
C ALA A 285 -35.95 1.99 -18.52
N MET A 286 -36.36 0.73 -18.27
CA MET A 286 -35.55 -0.46 -18.51
C MET A 286 -35.19 -0.61 -19.99
N ARG A 287 -36.16 -0.49 -20.92
CA ARG A 287 -35.90 -0.58 -22.37
C ARG A 287 -34.93 0.50 -22.84
N LYS A 288 -35.10 1.75 -22.40
CA LYS A 288 -34.13 2.81 -22.72
C LYS A 288 -32.72 2.46 -22.22
N ALA A 289 -32.61 2.05 -20.96
CA ALA A 289 -31.31 1.71 -20.37
C ALA A 289 -30.68 0.45 -21.03
N ARG A 290 -31.49 -0.46 -21.59
CA ARG A 290 -31.02 -1.60 -22.40
C ARG A 290 -30.51 -1.17 -23.77
N HIS A 291 -31.20 -0.26 -24.45
CA HIS A 291 -30.73 0.35 -25.70
C HIS A 291 -29.41 1.11 -25.52
N ASP A 292 -29.33 1.95 -24.48
CA ASP A 292 -28.12 2.67 -24.08
C ASP A 292 -26.96 1.66 -23.80
N LEU A 293 -27.24 0.55 -23.10
CA LEU A 293 -26.28 -0.53 -22.79
C LEU A 293 -25.81 -1.31 -24.04
N VAL A 294 -26.72 -1.69 -24.94
CA VAL A 294 -26.39 -2.45 -26.16
C VAL A 294 -25.57 -1.57 -27.09
N THR A 295 -25.99 -0.33 -27.34
CA THR A 295 -25.26 0.65 -28.16
C THR A 295 -23.84 0.92 -27.64
N GLN A 296 -23.65 0.99 -26.32
CA GLN A 296 -22.31 1.14 -25.73
C GLN A 296 -21.41 -0.09 -25.94
N LEU A 297 -21.98 -1.30 -25.93
CA LEU A 297 -21.22 -2.54 -26.07
C LEU A 297 -20.93 -2.92 -27.52
N THR A 298 -21.89 -2.77 -28.44
CA THR A 298 -21.65 -3.02 -29.88
C THR A 298 -20.57 -2.10 -30.44
N ALA A 299 -20.48 -0.88 -29.92
CA ALA A 299 -19.39 0.05 -30.26
C ALA A 299 -17.98 -0.43 -29.85
N VAL A 300 -17.84 -1.46 -29.00
CA VAL A 300 -16.57 -1.93 -28.42
C VAL A 300 -16.33 -3.44 -28.61
N ASP A 301 -17.37 -4.24 -28.83
CA ASP A 301 -17.30 -5.70 -28.88
C ASP A 301 -17.85 -6.25 -30.21
N ASP A 302 -16.94 -6.57 -31.13
CA ASP A 302 -17.28 -7.00 -32.50
C ASP A 302 -18.21 -8.23 -32.52
N ALA A 303 -18.00 -9.19 -31.61
CA ALA A 303 -18.80 -10.41 -31.52
C ALA A 303 -20.23 -10.17 -30.99
N LEU A 304 -20.47 -9.09 -30.24
CA LEU A 304 -21.82 -8.65 -29.91
C LEU A 304 -22.46 -7.93 -31.10
N SER A 305 -21.70 -7.16 -31.88
CA SER A 305 -22.17 -6.49 -33.09
C SER A 305 -22.58 -7.47 -34.17
N GLU A 306 -21.78 -8.51 -34.44
CA GLU A 306 -22.15 -9.62 -35.34
C GLU A 306 -23.46 -10.29 -34.89
N ALA A 307 -23.60 -10.58 -33.59
CA ALA A 307 -24.82 -11.18 -33.04
C ALA A 307 -26.04 -10.25 -33.11
N PHE A 308 -25.85 -8.93 -32.94
CA PHE A 308 -26.94 -7.96 -33.02
C PHE A 308 -27.39 -7.73 -34.47
N ILE A 309 -26.45 -7.66 -35.44
CA ILE A 309 -26.76 -7.59 -36.87
C ILE A 309 -27.56 -8.83 -37.31
N ALA A 310 -27.17 -10.03 -36.85
CA ALA A 310 -27.91 -11.26 -37.16
C ALA A 310 -29.35 -11.28 -36.59
N GLU A 311 -29.60 -10.64 -35.45
CA GLU A 311 -30.96 -10.48 -34.91
C GLU A 311 -31.75 -9.38 -35.66
N LEU A 312 -31.10 -8.28 -36.08
CA LEU A 312 -31.71 -7.22 -36.92
C LEU A 312 -32.17 -7.76 -38.28
N ASP A 313 -31.32 -8.54 -38.94
CA ASP A 313 -31.65 -9.25 -40.20
C ASP A 313 -32.81 -10.25 -39.99
N ALA A 314 -33.00 -10.75 -38.77
CA ALA A 314 -34.09 -11.66 -38.39
C ALA A 314 -35.35 -10.95 -37.84
N THR A 315 -35.36 -9.61 -37.73
CA THR A 315 -36.50 -8.78 -37.33
C THR A 315 -36.91 -7.77 -38.41
N ASP A 316 -36.49 -7.97 -39.65
CA ASP A 316 -36.69 -7.04 -40.78
C ASP A 316 -36.24 -5.58 -40.46
N GLY A 317 -35.26 -5.44 -39.55
CA GLY A 317 -34.72 -4.16 -39.09
C GLY A 317 -35.35 -3.55 -37.82
N ASP A 318 -36.24 -4.25 -37.10
CA ASP A 318 -36.72 -3.77 -35.79
C ASP A 318 -35.64 -3.95 -34.71
N GLU A 319 -34.93 -2.86 -34.40
CA GLU A 319 -33.93 -2.75 -33.32
C GLU A 319 -34.51 -3.16 -31.95
N ALA A 320 -35.73 -2.73 -31.66
CA ALA A 320 -36.37 -2.94 -30.36
C ALA A 320 -36.90 -4.38 -30.19
N GLU A 321 -37.08 -5.15 -31.26
CA GLU A 321 -37.24 -6.60 -31.18
C GLU A 321 -35.89 -7.35 -31.15
N ALA A 322 -34.90 -6.92 -31.95
CA ALA A 322 -33.57 -7.52 -31.97
C ALA A 322 -32.90 -7.47 -30.57
N GLU A 323 -32.96 -6.31 -29.89
CA GLU A 323 -32.48 -6.16 -28.51
C GLU A 323 -33.19 -7.07 -27.49
N ARG A 324 -34.46 -7.44 -27.73
CA ARG A 324 -35.23 -8.34 -26.86
C ARG A 324 -34.86 -9.80 -27.08
N ARG A 325 -34.62 -10.20 -28.34
CA ARG A 325 -34.19 -11.56 -28.70
C ARG A 325 -32.72 -11.83 -28.31
N LEU A 326 -31.87 -10.80 -28.34
CA LEU A 326 -30.44 -10.86 -28.01
C LEU A 326 -30.16 -11.58 -26.69
N SER A 327 -29.47 -12.73 -26.76
CA SER A 327 -29.29 -13.63 -25.62
C SER A 327 -28.51 -13.00 -24.45
N THR A 328 -28.99 -13.25 -23.22
CA THR A 328 -28.33 -12.78 -21.99
C THR A 328 -26.91 -13.34 -21.86
N GLY A 329 -26.66 -14.55 -22.37
CA GLY A 329 -25.32 -15.16 -22.41
C GLY A 329 -24.32 -14.38 -23.26
N ALA A 330 -24.72 -13.93 -24.46
CA ALA A 330 -23.87 -13.10 -25.31
C ALA A 330 -23.60 -11.73 -24.68
N LEU A 331 -24.66 -11.08 -24.15
CA LEU A 331 -24.56 -9.78 -23.50
C LEU A 331 -23.63 -9.82 -22.27
N ARG A 332 -23.77 -10.82 -21.39
CA ARG A 332 -22.86 -11.03 -20.26
C ARG A 332 -21.41 -11.26 -20.70
N ALA A 333 -21.20 -11.98 -21.81
CA ALA A 333 -19.86 -12.25 -22.33
C ALA A 333 -19.19 -10.98 -22.90
N ALA A 334 -19.95 -10.13 -23.59
CA ALA A 334 -19.47 -8.83 -24.08
C ALA A 334 -19.12 -7.88 -22.92
N VAL A 335 -19.99 -7.76 -21.90
CA VAL A 335 -19.68 -7.00 -20.67
C VAL A 335 -18.38 -7.51 -20.03
N ARG A 336 -18.20 -8.84 -19.92
CA ARG A 336 -16.95 -9.41 -19.38
C ARG A 336 -15.73 -9.04 -20.23
N ARG A 337 -15.82 -9.14 -21.58
CA ARG A 337 -14.70 -8.79 -22.47
C ARG A 337 -14.32 -7.31 -22.34
N ALA A 338 -15.30 -6.41 -22.37
CA ALA A 338 -15.08 -4.97 -22.19
C ALA A 338 -14.44 -4.60 -20.83
N VAL A 339 -14.78 -5.31 -19.76
CA VAL A 339 -14.22 -5.11 -18.40
C VAL A 339 -12.80 -5.65 -18.28
N VAL A 340 -12.55 -6.85 -18.80
CA VAL A 340 -11.27 -7.57 -18.65
C VAL A 340 -10.22 -7.07 -19.64
N HIS A 341 -10.65 -6.62 -20.83
CA HIS A 341 -9.82 -6.07 -21.89
C HIS A 341 -10.35 -4.69 -22.31
N PRO A 342 -10.22 -3.65 -21.46
CA PRO A 342 -10.71 -2.33 -21.78
C PRO A 342 -10.01 -1.74 -23.02
N PRO A 343 -10.75 -1.01 -23.89
CA PRO A 343 -10.18 -0.41 -25.09
C PRO A 343 -9.10 0.62 -24.74
N ARG A 344 -8.04 0.70 -25.56
CA ARG A 344 -6.93 1.63 -25.34
C ARG A 344 -7.23 3.04 -25.84
N ASP A 345 -8.01 3.15 -26.91
CA ASP A 345 -8.23 4.39 -27.66
C ASP A 345 -9.52 5.13 -27.27
N ARG A 346 -10.18 4.69 -26.19
CA ARG A 346 -11.44 5.24 -25.66
C ARG A 346 -11.45 5.22 -24.13
N PRO A 347 -12.32 6.02 -23.47
CA PRO A 347 -12.53 5.91 -22.02
C PRO A 347 -12.91 4.46 -21.64
N PRO A 348 -12.36 3.91 -20.54
CA PRO A 348 -12.69 2.55 -20.13
C PRO A 348 -14.14 2.47 -19.64
N LEU A 349 -14.82 1.39 -20.01
CA LEU A 349 -16.16 1.08 -19.55
C LEU A 349 -16.11 0.55 -18.10
N ILE A 350 -16.94 1.11 -17.22
CA ILE A 350 -17.09 0.64 -15.84
C ILE A 350 -18.55 0.20 -15.61
N PRO A 351 -18.83 -1.09 -15.34
CA PRO A 351 -20.15 -1.57 -14.98
C PRO A 351 -20.67 -0.88 -13.72
N VAL A 352 -21.90 -0.35 -13.76
CA VAL A 352 -22.56 0.30 -12.62
C VAL A 352 -23.74 -0.54 -12.16
N LEU A 353 -23.72 -0.87 -10.86
CA LEU A 353 -24.83 -1.46 -10.11
C LEU A 353 -25.26 -0.49 -8.99
N CYS A 354 -26.38 -0.77 -8.31
CA CYS A 354 -26.85 0.04 -7.18
C CYS A 354 -27.48 -0.82 -6.07
N GLY A 355 -27.62 -0.24 -4.88
CA GLY A 355 -28.24 -0.93 -3.74
C GLY A 355 -28.19 -0.15 -2.43
N ALA A 356 -28.61 -0.82 -1.37
CA ALA A 356 -28.67 -0.28 -0.01
C ALA A 356 -28.18 -1.36 0.97
N SER A 357 -26.85 -1.46 1.15
CA SER A 357 -26.25 -2.53 1.94
C SER A 357 -26.65 -2.50 3.42
N ARG A 358 -27.10 -1.35 3.97
CA ARG A 358 -27.66 -1.27 5.33
C ARG A 358 -29.08 -1.87 5.43
N ARG A 359 -29.84 -1.84 4.33
CA ARG A 359 -31.18 -2.44 4.20
C ARG A 359 -31.13 -3.89 3.71
N ASP A 360 -29.93 -4.45 3.57
CA ASP A 360 -29.69 -5.80 3.08
C ASP A 360 -30.23 -5.99 1.63
N GLN A 361 -30.20 -4.93 0.81
CA GLN A 361 -30.69 -4.91 -0.58
C GLN A 361 -29.56 -4.69 -1.61
N GLY A 362 -29.60 -5.43 -2.73
CA GLY A 362 -28.69 -5.25 -3.88
C GLY A 362 -27.33 -5.95 -3.79
N VAL A 363 -26.96 -6.52 -2.63
CA VAL A 363 -25.63 -7.12 -2.44
C VAL A 363 -25.50 -8.52 -3.08
N GLN A 364 -26.59 -9.30 -3.19
CA GLN A 364 -26.53 -10.59 -3.91
C GLN A 364 -26.35 -10.39 -5.43
N PRO A 365 -27.05 -9.45 -6.11
CA PRO A 365 -26.69 -9.06 -7.47
C PRO A 365 -25.26 -8.52 -7.64
N LEU A 366 -24.71 -7.82 -6.62
CA LEU A 366 -23.30 -7.41 -6.63
C LEU A 366 -22.36 -8.62 -6.61
N LEU A 367 -22.62 -9.64 -5.78
CA LEU A 367 -21.87 -10.90 -5.78
C LEU A 367 -22.02 -11.68 -7.10
N ASP A 368 -23.21 -11.66 -7.72
CA ASP A 368 -23.43 -12.21 -9.06
C ASP A 368 -22.54 -11.52 -10.11
N ALA A 369 -22.50 -10.19 -10.07
CA ALA A 369 -21.72 -9.38 -11.00
C ALA A 369 -20.19 -9.52 -10.80
N VAL A 370 -19.74 -9.68 -9.55
CA VAL A 370 -18.35 -10.06 -9.23
C VAL A 370 -17.98 -11.40 -9.87
N ALA A 371 -18.85 -12.42 -9.79
CA ALA A 371 -18.60 -13.71 -10.40
C ALA A 371 -18.57 -13.63 -11.94
N TYR A 372 -19.53 -12.93 -12.56
CA TYR A 372 -19.66 -12.86 -14.02
C TYR A 372 -18.65 -11.93 -14.71
N TYR A 373 -18.39 -10.73 -14.19
CA TYR A 373 -17.70 -9.68 -14.97
C TYR A 373 -16.25 -9.43 -14.54
N LEU A 374 -15.91 -9.56 -13.26
CA LEU A 374 -14.52 -9.32 -12.81
C LEU A 374 -13.56 -10.45 -13.24
N PRO A 375 -12.28 -10.13 -13.51
CA PRO A 375 -11.29 -11.09 -14.02
C PRO A 375 -10.99 -12.24 -13.06
N SER A 376 -10.57 -13.36 -13.63
CA SER A 376 -9.87 -14.44 -12.95
C SER A 376 -8.35 -14.20 -13.00
N PRO A 377 -7.54 -14.91 -12.20
CA PRO A 377 -6.07 -14.86 -12.27
C PRO A 377 -5.52 -15.20 -13.67
N CYS A 378 -6.21 -16.06 -14.43
CA CYS A 378 -5.83 -16.43 -15.80
C CYS A 378 -6.01 -15.29 -16.81
N ASP A 379 -6.89 -14.32 -16.51
CA ASP A 379 -7.23 -13.23 -17.41
C ASP A 379 -6.27 -12.02 -17.29
N ARG A 380 -5.36 -12.05 -16.31
CA ARG A 380 -4.42 -10.97 -15.98
C ARG A 380 -3.00 -11.31 -16.42
N GLN A 381 -2.55 -10.75 -17.53
CA GLN A 381 -1.12 -10.76 -17.90
C GLN A 381 -0.37 -9.74 -17.04
N LEU A 382 0.34 -10.24 -16.02
CA LEU A 382 1.15 -9.45 -15.10
C LEU A 382 2.65 -9.63 -15.42
N THR A 383 3.45 -8.60 -15.11
CA THR A 383 4.90 -8.59 -15.31
C THR A 383 5.68 -8.73 -13.99
N GLY A 384 6.84 -9.36 -14.11
CA GLY A 384 7.95 -9.26 -13.18
C GLY A 384 9.21 -8.76 -13.91
N PHE A 385 10.37 -8.95 -13.30
CA PHE A 385 11.67 -8.46 -13.76
C PHE A 385 12.74 -9.56 -13.70
N THR A 386 13.68 -9.50 -14.62
CA THR A 386 14.91 -10.32 -14.59
C THR A 386 15.90 -9.81 -13.55
N LYS A 387 17.04 -10.51 -13.38
CA LYS A 387 18.15 -10.05 -12.52
C LYS A 387 18.71 -8.68 -12.96
N ASP A 388 18.63 -8.39 -14.25
CA ASP A 388 19.14 -7.16 -14.87
C ASP A 388 18.06 -6.06 -14.96
N GLY A 389 16.87 -6.28 -14.36
CA GLY A 389 15.78 -5.30 -14.32
C GLY A 389 14.94 -5.22 -15.60
N VAL A 390 15.09 -6.16 -16.54
CA VAL A 390 14.28 -6.21 -17.77
C VAL A 390 12.87 -6.71 -17.45
N PRO A 391 11.79 -6.03 -17.88
CA PRO A 391 10.42 -6.47 -17.62
C PRO A 391 10.05 -7.69 -18.46
N VAL A 392 9.55 -8.73 -17.80
CA VAL A 392 9.21 -10.04 -18.38
C VAL A 392 7.80 -10.48 -17.97
N PRO A 393 7.04 -11.16 -18.85
CA PRO A 393 5.73 -11.70 -18.50
C PRO A 393 5.86 -12.83 -17.48
N LEU A 394 4.92 -12.91 -16.54
CA LEU A 394 4.90 -14.00 -15.56
C LEU A 394 4.57 -15.37 -16.19
N PRO A 395 5.01 -16.48 -15.57
CA PRO A 395 4.58 -17.82 -15.94
C PRO A 395 3.05 -17.94 -15.87
N PRO A 396 2.43 -18.87 -16.63
CA PRO A 396 0.98 -19.02 -16.64
C PRO A 396 0.44 -19.34 -15.24
N ALA A 397 -0.73 -18.76 -14.91
CA ALA A 397 -1.44 -18.97 -13.65
C ALA A 397 -2.08 -20.38 -13.60
N SER A 398 -1.23 -21.38 -13.40
CA SER A 398 -1.57 -22.81 -13.30
C SER A 398 -0.87 -23.44 -12.09
N GLY A 399 -1.55 -24.39 -11.44
CA GLY A 399 -1.01 -25.19 -10.33
C GLY A 399 -0.10 -26.36 -10.76
N SER A 400 0.17 -26.51 -12.07
CA SER A 400 0.99 -27.61 -12.58
C SER A 400 2.42 -27.62 -12.00
N PRO A 401 2.96 -28.78 -11.57
CA PRO A 401 4.31 -28.90 -11.02
C PRO A 401 5.43 -28.69 -12.07
N THR A 402 5.08 -28.48 -13.34
CA THR A 402 6.03 -28.10 -14.40
C THR A 402 6.28 -26.59 -14.45
N VAL A 403 5.46 -25.76 -13.79
CA VAL A 403 5.54 -24.30 -13.82
C VAL A 403 6.33 -23.83 -12.59
N PRO A 404 7.30 -22.89 -12.74
CA PRO A 404 8.00 -22.32 -11.58
C PRO A 404 7.01 -21.63 -10.63
N THR A 405 7.25 -21.78 -9.33
CA THR A 405 6.39 -21.18 -8.31
C THR A 405 6.83 -19.76 -8.04
N VAL A 406 5.92 -18.80 -8.24
CA VAL A 406 6.16 -17.35 -8.03
C VAL A 406 5.06 -16.80 -7.13
N ALA A 407 5.46 -16.18 -6.02
CA ALA A 407 4.56 -15.55 -5.06
C ALA A 407 5.09 -14.21 -4.53
N LEU A 408 4.17 -13.32 -4.16
CA LEU A 408 4.46 -12.04 -3.51
C LEU A 408 4.07 -12.07 -2.04
N ALA A 409 5.01 -11.70 -1.16
CA ALA A 409 4.70 -11.34 0.22
C ALA A 409 4.13 -9.91 0.26
N PHE A 410 2.87 -9.74 0.65
CA PHE A 410 2.18 -8.44 0.54
C PHE A 410 1.72 -7.83 1.86
N LYS A 411 1.53 -8.64 2.91
CA LYS A 411 1.24 -8.19 4.28
C LYS A 411 2.05 -9.04 5.26
N VAL A 412 2.50 -8.43 6.36
CA VAL A 412 3.13 -9.12 7.49
C VAL A 412 2.35 -8.75 8.75
N MET A 413 2.10 -9.73 9.62
CA MET A 413 1.46 -9.54 10.93
C MET A 413 2.16 -10.41 11.97
N HIS A 414 2.56 -9.88 13.11
CA HIS A 414 3.20 -10.65 14.17
C HIS A 414 2.12 -11.28 15.06
N MET A 415 1.95 -12.60 14.97
CA MET A 415 0.93 -13.35 15.70
C MET A 415 1.55 -14.50 16.51
N MET A 416 0.87 -14.97 17.55
CA MET A 416 1.34 -16.11 18.35
C MET A 416 1.32 -17.40 17.52
N HIS A 417 2.47 -18.04 17.37
CA HIS A 417 2.61 -19.27 16.57
C HIS A 417 1.96 -20.47 17.28
N PRO A 418 0.96 -21.15 16.68
CA PRO A 418 0.14 -22.16 17.36
C PRO A 418 0.92 -23.30 18.04
N GLY A 419 2.06 -23.70 17.47
CA GLY A 419 2.92 -24.77 18.01
C GLY A 419 4.19 -24.31 18.76
N LYS A 420 4.39 -23.01 18.99
CA LYS A 420 5.65 -22.48 19.60
C LYS A 420 5.45 -21.47 20.73
N GLY A 421 4.26 -20.90 20.90
CA GLY A 421 3.97 -19.96 22.00
C GLY A 421 4.74 -18.62 21.93
N GLN A 422 5.36 -18.33 20.78
CA GLN A 422 6.12 -17.11 20.52
C GLN A 422 5.41 -16.28 19.45
N ARG A 423 5.50 -14.95 19.55
CA ARG A 423 5.03 -14.03 18.51
C ARG A 423 5.98 -14.13 17.32
N LEU A 424 5.48 -14.52 16.15
CA LEU A 424 6.27 -14.70 14.93
C LEU A 424 5.59 -13.99 13.74
N PRO A 425 6.35 -13.52 12.74
CA PRO A 425 5.82 -12.91 11.52
C PRO A 425 5.04 -13.93 10.69
N LEU A 426 3.73 -13.80 10.68
CA LEU A 426 2.83 -14.43 9.70
C LEU A 426 2.84 -13.55 8.44
N VAL A 427 3.31 -14.10 7.33
CA VAL A 427 3.47 -13.41 6.06
C VAL A 427 2.39 -13.88 5.10
N PHE A 428 1.59 -12.94 4.60
CA PHE A 428 0.53 -13.18 3.63
C PHE A 428 1.12 -13.23 2.22
N LEU A 429 0.77 -14.29 1.50
CA LEU A 429 1.32 -14.66 0.19
C LEU A 429 0.23 -14.67 -0.87
N ARG A 430 0.51 -14.00 -1.99
CA ARG A 430 -0.23 -14.09 -3.25
C ARG A 430 0.53 -15.03 -4.18
N VAL A 431 -0.04 -16.18 -4.53
CA VAL A 431 0.58 -17.12 -5.48
C VAL A 431 0.12 -16.75 -6.89
N TYR A 432 1.04 -16.39 -7.79
CA TYR A 432 0.73 -16.06 -9.18
C TYR A 432 0.86 -17.28 -10.10
N SER A 433 1.90 -18.11 -9.90
CA SER A 433 2.13 -19.34 -10.67
C SER A 433 2.64 -20.48 -9.78
N GLY A 434 2.43 -21.72 -10.23
CA GLY A 434 2.90 -22.92 -9.52
C GLY A 434 2.08 -23.24 -8.26
N LYS A 435 2.73 -23.92 -7.31
CA LYS A 435 2.07 -24.51 -6.14
C LYS A 435 3.00 -24.56 -4.93
N ILE A 436 2.62 -23.89 -3.84
CA ILE A 436 3.35 -23.94 -2.57
C ILE A 436 2.78 -25.10 -1.73
N SER A 437 3.66 -25.94 -1.19
CA SER A 437 3.31 -27.03 -0.27
C SER A 437 4.12 -26.94 1.04
N PRO A 438 3.64 -27.52 2.16
CA PRO A 438 4.43 -27.62 3.39
C PRO A 438 5.78 -28.33 3.14
N ARG A 439 6.81 -27.90 3.90
CA ARG A 439 8.23 -28.29 3.80
C ARG A 439 8.94 -27.86 2.51
N MET A 440 8.29 -27.09 1.63
CA MET A 440 8.92 -26.52 0.44
C MET A 440 9.92 -25.41 0.82
N ARG A 441 11.07 -25.41 0.15
CA ARG A 441 12.04 -24.31 0.21
C ARG A 441 11.68 -23.26 -0.83
N LEU A 442 11.59 -22.01 -0.39
CA LEU A 442 11.37 -20.85 -1.25
C LEU A 442 12.59 -19.94 -1.18
N GLU A 443 12.96 -19.33 -2.30
CA GLU A 443 14.05 -18.34 -2.36
C GLU A 443 13.43 -16.94 -2.42
N ASN A 444 13.73 -16.14 -1.39
CA ASN A 444 13.41 -14.72 -1.36
C ASN A 444 14.45 -13.98 -2.18
N ASN A 445 14.14 -13.78 -3.46
CA ASN A 445 15.03 -13.14 -4.42
C ASN A 445 15.31 -11.67 -4.06
N SER A 446 14.31 -10.96 -3.53
CA SER A 446 14.44 -9.58 -3.04
C SER A 446 15.46 -9.42 -1.89
N ARG A 447 15.71 -10.48 -1.12
CA ARG A 447 16.63 -10.47 0.05
C ARG A 447 17.80 -11.44 -0.03
N GLN A 448 17.94 -12.19 -1.12
CA GLN A 448 18.96 -13.24 -1.32
C GLN A 448 19.03 -14.25 -0.16
N LYS A 449 17.87 -14.67 0.36
CA LYS A 449 17.75 -15.64 1.47
C LYS A 449 16.78 -16.76 1.13
N SER A 450 17.05 -17.97 1.59
CA SER A 450 16.06 -19.06 1.54
C SER A 450 15.18 -19.08 2.78
N GLU A 451 13.90 -19.37 2.58
CA GLU A 451 12.89 -19.64 3.59
C GLU A 451 12.43 -21.11 3.45
N VAL A 452 11.91 -21.68 4.54
CA VAL A 452 11.28 -23.02 4.52
C VAL A 452 9.87 -22.90 5.09
N VAL A 453 8.88 -23.27 4.28
CA VAL A 453 7.47 -23.22 4.66
C VAL A 453 7.17 -24.38 5.62
N GLU A 454 7.07 -24.15 6.93
CA GLU A 454 6.71 -25.22 7.87
C GLU A 454 5.27 -25.71 7.62
N ARG A 455 4.33 -24.76 7.52
CA ARG A 455 2.89 -24.96 7.30
C ARG A 455 2.31 -23.79 6.50
N LEU A 456 1.13 -24.01 5.92
CA LEU A 456 0.37 -23.01 5.18
C LEU A 456 -0.99 -22.80 5.83
N TYR A 457 -1.50 -21.58 5.77
CA TYR A 457 -2.79 -21.19 6.35
C TYR A 457 -3.62 -20.38 5.35
N VAL A 458 -4.93 -20.41 5.50
CA VAL A 458 -5.87 -19.43 4.94
C VAL A 458 -6.58 -18.74 6.10
N MET A 459 -6.71 -17.41 6.03
CA MET A 459 -7.40 -16.64 7.06
C MET A 459 -8.92 -16.73 6.86
N HIS A 460 -9.60 -17.27 7.86
CA HIS A 460 -11.05 -17.17 7.99
C HIS A 460 -11.35 -16.22 9.16
N ALA A 461 -11.70 -14.98 8.83
CA ALA A 461 -11.68 -13.86 9.77
C ALA A 461 -10.32 -13.77 10.49
N ASN A 462 -10.32 -13.71 11.83
CA ASN A 462 -9.11 -13.64 12.66
C ASN A 462 -8.41 -15.00 12.90
N GLN A 463 -8.92 -16.12 12.37
CA GLN A 463 -8.40 -17.46 12.64
C GLN A 463 -7.60 -18.02 11.45
N PRO A 464 -6.31 -18.36 11.63
CA PRO A 464 -5.52 -19.05 10.61
C PRO A 464 -5.89 -20.54 10.57
N VAL A 465 -6.56 -20.96 9.50
CA VAL A 465 -6.93 -22.37 9.27
C VAL A 465 -5.82 -23.03 8.43
N GLU A 466 -5.25 -24.13 8.92
CA GLU A 466 -4.16 -24.85 8.24
C GLU A 466 -4.67 -25.51 6.93
N VAL A 467 -3.93 -25.32 5.84
CA VAL A 467 -4.26 -25.85 4.50
C VAL A 467 -3.14 -26.73 3.93
N PRO A 468 -3.45 -27.77 3.13
CA PRO A 468 -2.45 -28.72 2.65
C PRO A 468 -1.54 -28.18 1.54
N HIS A 469 -1.93 -27.10 0.86
CA HIS A 469 -1.17 -26.40 -0.18
C HIS A 469 -1.86 -25.08 -0.56
N LEU A 470 -1.14 -24.21 -1.28
CA LEU A 470 -1.68 -23.05 -1.99
C LEU A 470 -1.32 -23.15 -3.48
N GLU A 471 -2.27 -22.84 -4.36
CA GLU A 471 -2.10 -22.89 -5.83
C GLU A 471 -2.14 -21.50 -6.47
N ALA A 472 -1.67 -21.40 -7.72
CA ALA A 472 -1.80 -20.20 -8.55
C ALA A 472 -3.21 -19.58 -8.47
N GLY A 473 -3.27 -18.27 -8.25
CA GLY A 473 -4.52 -17.54 -8.11
C GLY A 473 -5.15 -17.54 -6.71
N GLN A 474 -4.56 -18.24 -5.73
CA GLN A 474 -5.00 -18.20 -4.33
C GLN A 474 -4.25 -17.13 -3.51
N ILE A 475 -4.77 -16.89 -2.30
CA ILE A 475 -4.17 -16.06 -1.24
C ILE A 475 -4.14 -16.91 0.03
N GLY A 476 -3.04 -16.86 0.77
CA GLY A 476 -2.90 -17.52 2.07
C GLY A 476 -1.76 -16.91 2.88
N ALA A 477 -1.29 -17.59 3.91
CA ALA A 477 -0.20 -17.12 4.76
C ALA A 477 0.72 -18.24 5.27
N ALA A 478 1.96 -17.88 5.61
CA ALA A 478 2.96 -18.77 6.20
C ALA A 478 3.82 -18.00 7.22
N PHE A 479 4.33 -18.67 8.26
CA PHE A 479 5.31 -18.05 9.16
C PHE A 479 6.71 -18.11 8.52
N LEU A 480 7.29 -16.96 8.18
CA LEU A 480 8.56 -16.84 7.43
C LEU A 480 9.54 -15.89 8.15
N ALA A 481 10.79 -16.31 8.30
CA ALA A 481 11.72 -15.67 9.25
C ALA A 481 12.19 -14.27 8.82
N HIS A 482 12.38 -14.06 7.52
CA HIS A 482 13.07 -12.90 6.95
C HIS A 482 12.25 -12.13 5.90
N ALA A 483 11.21 -12.74 5.33
CA ALA A 483 10.33 -12.11 4.33
C ALA A 483 9.59 -10.88 4.87
N CYS A 484 9.49 -9.85 4.02
CA CYS A 484 8.85 -8.57 4.27
C CYS A 484 7.79 -8.24 3.20
N THR A 485 6.96 -7.24 3.47
CA THR A 485 6.05 -6.63 2.49
C THR A 485 6.83 -6.19 1.25
N GLY A 486 6.43 -6.69 0.07
CA GLY A 486 7.07 -6.44 -1.22
C GLY A 486 8.07 -7.51 -1.68
N ASP A 487 8.42 -8.50 -0.85
CA ASP A 487 9.39 -9.53 -1.23
C ASP A 487 8.82 -10.56 -2.22
N THR A 488 9.63 -10.95 -3.19
CA THR A 488 9.28 -12.03 -4.15
C THR A 488 9.84 -13.36 -3.66
N LEU A 489 8.96 -14.35 -3.51
CA LEU A 489 9.31 -15.73 -3.21
C LEU A 489 9.23 -16.60 -4.47
N PHE A 490 10.30 -17.34 -4.73
CA PHE A 490 10.51 -18.13 -5.94
C PHE A 490 10.86 -19.59 -5.63
N SER A 491 10.54 -20.51 -6.54
CA SER A 491 11.08 -21.87 -6.53
C SER A 491 11.05 -22.48 -7.93
N GLN A 492 12.18 -23.01 -8.39
CA GLN A 492 12.25 -23.73 -9.67
C GLN A 492 11.55 -25.10 -9.59
N PRO A 493 11.00 -25.62 -10.71
CA PRO A 493 10.49 -26.99 -10.78
C PRO A 493 11.59 -28.03 -10.47
N THR A 494 11.21 -29.14 -9.82
CA THR A 494 12.18 -30.20 -9.50
C THR A 494 12.71 -30.87 -10.77
N GLN A 495 14.03 -30.82 -10.99
CA GLN A 495 14.67 -31.22 -12.25
C GLN A 495 14.33 -32.65 -12.74
N HIS A 496 14.03 -33.58 -11.84
CA HIS A 496 13.59 -34.94 -12.21
C HIS A 496 12.30 -34.97 -13.04
N LEU A 497 11.39 -34.00 -12.90
CA LEU A 497 10.17 -33.93 -13.71
C LEU A 497 10.44 -33.42 -15.13
N LEU A 498 11.40 -32.50 -15.29
CA LEU A 498 11.79 -31.95 -16.61
C LEU A 498 12.43 -33.01 -17.52
N GLN A 499 13.12 -34.00 -16.95
CA GLN A 499 13.76 -35.08 -17.71
C GLN A 499 12.76 -36.13 -18.23
N ALA A 500 11.55 -36.21 -17.67
CA ALA A 500 10.56 -37.24 -18.00
C ALA A 500 9.67 -36.91 -19.23
N LYS A 501 9.53 -35.62 -19.59
CA LYS A 501 8.78 -35.14 -20.77
C LYS A 501 9.73 -34.43 -21.76
N GLN A 502 10.46 -35.24 -22.55
CA GLN A 502 11.22 -34.95 -23.80
C GLN A 502 11.54 -33.49 -24.21
N HIS A 503 12.82 -33.27 -24.55
CA HIS A 503 13.27 -32.39 -25.65
C HIS A 503 13.01 -30.87 -25.59
N VAL A 504 12.92 -30.25 -24.42
CA VAL A 504 13.22 -28.80 -24.32
C VAL A 504 14.74 -28.60 -24.50
N ARG A 505 15.17 -27.80 -25.49
CA ARG A 505 16.60 -27.54 -25.69
C ARG A 505 17.11 -26.62 -24.59
N ARG A 506 18.39 -26.75 -24.24
CA ARG A 506 19.07 -26.03 -23.15
C ARG A 506 19.30 -24.52 -23.41
N GLY A 507 18.52 -23.93 -24.33
CA GLY A 507 18.53 -22.51 -24.70
C GLY A 507 17.14 -21.91 -24.92
N ASP A 508 16.05 -22.69 -24.76
CA ASP A 508 14.66 -22.18 -24.91
C ASP A 508 14.09 -21.64 -23.59
N VAL A 509 14.92 -21.48 -22.55
CA VAL A 509 14.53 -20.81 -21.31
C VAL A 509 14.47 -19.31 -21.57
N LYS A 510 13.29 -18.84 -21.98
CA LYS A 510 12.94 -17.42 -21.93
C LYS A 510 13.17 -16.90 -20.50
N GLU A 511 13.72 -15.71 -20.41
CA GLU A 511 14.32 -15.10 -19.21
C GLU A 511 13.52 -15.36 -17.92
N GLU A 512 14.15 -15.99 -16.93
CA GLU A 512 13.48 -16.34 -15.67
C GLU A 512 13.11 -15.10 -14.86
N VAL A 513 11.85 -15.03 -14.43
CA VAL A 513 11.37 -13.97 -13.52
C VAL A 513 12.09 -14.08 -12.18
N HIS A 514 12.88 -13.06 -11.85
CA HIS A 514 13.62 -13.01 -10.60
C HIS A 514 12.83 -12.27 -9.50
N THR A 515 12.28 -11.09 -9.82
CA THR A 515 11.52 -10.27 -8.86
C THR A 515 10.21 -9.77 -9.47
N LEU A 516 9.25 -9.45 -8.63
CA LEU A 516 8.03 -8.73 -8.98
C LEU A 516 8.24 -7.22 -8.76
N GLU A 517 7.33 -6.39 -9.28
CA GLU A 517 7.25 -4.99 -8.83
C GLU A 517 6.95 -4.99 -7.33
N GLY A 518 7.89 -4.43 -6.55
CA GLY A 518 7.78 -4.30 -5.11
C GLY A 518 6.77 -3.23 -4.70
N ILE A 519 6.31 -3.31 -3.45
CA ILE A 519 5.29 -2.41 -2.91
C ILE A 519 5.98 -1.13 -2.43
N ASN A 520 5.86 -0.07 -3.22
CA ASN A 520 6.51 1.22 -2.97
C ASN A 520 5.72 2.02 -1.93
N ALA A 521 6.15 1.99 -0.66
CA ALA A 521 5.61 2.84 0.38
C ALA A 521 5.89 4.33 0.09
N PRO A 522 4.89 5.23 0.20
CA PRO A 522 5.13 6.67 0.06
C PRO A 522 6.01 7.20 1.21
N PRO A 523 6.65 8.37 1.05
CA PRO A 523 7.48 8.96 2.10
C PRO A 523 6.64 9.35 3.32
N ALA A 524 7.22 9.17 4.51
CA ALA A 524 6.65 9.68 5.75
C ALA A 524 6.62 11.22 5.74
N VAL A 525 5.55 11.81 6.27
CA VAL A 525 5.26 13.25 6.23
C VAL A 525 5.49 13.91 7.59
N ILE A 526 5.32 13.17 8.69
CA ILE A 526 5.45 13.65 10.07
C ILE A 526 6.41 12.75 10.83
N SER A 527 7.24 13.34 11.70
CA SER A 527 8.20 12.65 12.57
C SER A 527 8.07 13.15 14.01
N PHE A 528 8.04 12.23 14.98
CA PHE A 528 8.12 12.54 16.41
C PHE A 528 9.23 11.72 17.07
N SER A 529 9.77 12.23 18.19
CA SER A 529 10.60 11.43 19.08
C SER A 529 9.75 10.77 20.15
N ILE A 530 10.10 9.52 20.49
CA ILE A 530 9.40 8.67 21.45
C ILE A 530 10.38 8.24 22.54
N GLU A 531 9.93 8.36 23.78
CA GLU A 531 10.58 7.74 24.94
C GLU A 531 9.65 6.71 25.58
N ALA A 532 10.22 5.60 26.08
CA ALA A 532 9.50 4.68 26.95
C ALA A 532 9.25 5.35 28.31
N ALA A 533 8.07 5.17 28.90
CA ALA A 533 7.74 5.76 30.21
C ALA A 533 8.59 5.21 31.37
N THR A 534 9.29 4.10 31.18
CA THR A 534 10.28 3.54 32.12
C THR A 534 11.54 3.06 31.36
N PRO A 535 12.77 3.24 31.91
CA PRO A 535 13.99 2.81 31.23
C PRO A 535 14.06 1.30 30.93
N SER A 536 13.45 0.48 31.79
CA SER A 536 13.36 -0.98 31.61
C SER A 536 12.51 -1.41 30.40
N GLN A 537 11.70 -0.52 29.83
CA GLN A 537 10.90 -0.79 28.63
C GLN A 537 11.59 -0.35 27.33
N VAL A 538 12.81 0.21 27.36
CA VAL A 538 13.50 0.70 26.14
C VAL A 538 13.84 -0.43 25.16
N GLU A 539 14.29 -1.59 25.63
CA GLU A 539 14.55 -2.74 24.76
C GLU A 539 13.26 -3.30 24.15
N VAL A 540 12.18 -3.37 24.93
CA VAL A 540 10.85 -3.79 24.47
C VAL A 540 10.31 -2.80 23.42
N LEU A 541 10.51 -1.50 23.63
CA LEU A 541 10.17 -0.46 22.65
C LEU A 541 10.94 -0.64 21.34
N LYS A 542 12.25 -0.92 21.39
CA LYS A 542 13.07 -1.17 20.19
C LYS A 542 12.63 -2.43 19.45
N SER A 543 12.27 -3.52 20.14
CA SER A 543 11.67 -4.71 19.50
C SER A 543 10.32 -4.39 18.85
N ALA A 544 9.41 -3.79 19.61
CA ALA A 544 8.06 -3.47 19.16
C ALA A 544 8.05 -2.53 17.95
N LEU A 545 8.92 -1.51 17.93
CA LEU A 545 9.09 -0.63 16.77
C LEU A 545 9.70 -1.35 15.56
N SER A 546 10.58 -2.32 15.76
CA SER A 546 11.13 -3.14 14.67
C SER A 546 10.08 -4.11 14.09
N GLU A 547 9.22 -4.69 14.94
CA GLU A 547 8.07 -5.49 14.53
C GLU A 547 7.06 -4.63 13.76
N LEU A 548 6.66 -3.47 14.29
CA LEU A 548 5.71 -2.56 13.65
C LEU A 548 6.22 -2.00 12.31
N SER A 549 7.49 -1.61 12.21
CA SER A 549 8.12 -1.16 10.94
C SER A 549 8.28 -2.29 9.91
N ARG A 550 8.26 -3.56 10.35
CA ARG A 550 8.19 -4.74 9.45
C ARG A 550 6.76 -5.02 8.97
N GLU A 551 5.75 -4.69 9.76
CA GLU A 551 4.33 -4.73 9.34
C GLU A 551 3.99 -3.59 8.38
N ASP A 552 4.46 -2.36 8.67
CA ASP A 552 4.24 -1.18 7.83
C ASP A 552 5.56 -0.52 7.35
N PRO A 553 5.93 -0.67 6.06
CA PRO A 553 7.14 -0.05 5.50
C PRO A 553 7.03 1.48 5.29
N SER A 554 5.86 2.08 5.49
CA SER A 554 5.70 3.54 5.59
C SER A 554 6.02 4.09 6.98
N LEU A 555 5.97 3.23 8.02
CA LEU A 555 6.43 3.54 9.37
C LEU A 555 7.96 3.39 9.44
N ARG A 556 8.67 4.51 9.46
CA ARG A 556 10.14 4.53 9.55
C ARG A 556 10.56 4.77 11.00
N VAL A 557 11.60 4.06 11.42
CA VAL A 557 12.17 4.14 12.77
C VAL A 557 13.66 4.40 12.65
N ALA A 558 14.14 5.41 13.39
CA ALA A 558 15.55 5.77 13.49
C ALA A 558 15.92 6.03 14.95
N GLU A 559 17.22 6.01 15.27
CA GLU A 559 17.74 6.41 16.57
C GLU A 559 18.48 7.74 16.42
N SER A 560 18.14 8.71 17.25
CA SER A 560 18.77 10.03 17.31
C SER A 560 20.22 9.93 17.81
N GLU A 561 21.06 10.91 17.50
CA GLU A 561 22.40 11.05 18.14
C GLU A 561 22.30 11.19 19.67
N GLN A 562 21.11 11.53 20.19
CA GLN A 562 20.78 11.58 21.62
C GLN A 562 20.27 10.25 22.21
N GLY A 563 20.21 9.17 21.43
CA GLY A 563 19.69 7.85 21.86
C GLY A 563 18.17 7.75 21.98
N THR A 564 17.43 8.81 21.62
CA THR A 564 15.96 8.82 21.56
C THR A 564 15.47 8.20 20.25
N MET A 565 14.34 7.47 20.29
CA MET A 565 13.78 6.84 19.10
C MET A 565 12.96 7.85 18.30
N VAL A 566 13.33 8.10 17.04
CA VAL A 566 12.55 8.91 16.11
C VAL A 566 11.67 7.99 15.27
N VAL A 567 10.37 8.28 15.20
CA VAL A 567 9.40 7.53 14.42
C VAL A 567 8.68 8.46 13.46
N SER A 568 8.67 8.08 12.18
CA SER A 568 8.10 8.84 11.08
C SER A 568 6.97 8.06 10.41
N GLY A 569 5.85 8.70 10.14
CA GLY A 569 4.67 8.09 9.52
C GLY A 569 3.99 9.02 8.52
N MET A 570 2.95 8.50 7.85
CA MET A 570 2.26 9.21 6.75
C MET A 570 1.36 10.36 7.24
N GLY A 571 0.95 10.36 8.51
CA GLY A 571 0.10 11.39 9.11
C GLY A 571 -0.06 11.19 10.61
N GLU A 572 -0.75 12.13 11.28
CA GLU A 572 -0.96 12.10 12.73
C GLU A 572 -1.77 10.88 13.17
N LEU A 573 -2.87 10.55 12.48
CA LEU A 573 -3.72 9.41 12.80
C LEU A 573 -2.95 8.08 12.78
N HIS A 574 -2.08 7.89 11.78
CA HIS A 574 -1.18 6.72 11.72
C HIS A 574 -0.30 6.68 12.97
N LEU A 575 0.40 7.77 13.30
CA LEU A 575 1.28 7.80 14.46
C LEU A 575 0.53 7.64 15.79
N GLU A 576 -0.68 8.17 15.91
CA GLU A 576 -1.59 7.97 17.05
C GLU A 576 -1.93 6.48 17.24
N ILE A 577 -2.31 5.78 16.15
CA ILE A 577 -2.56 4.34 16.18
C ILE A 577 -1.29 3.57 16.55
N VAL A 578 -0.12 3.96 16.07
CA VAL A 578 1.16 3.33 16.47
C VAL A 578 1.40 3.47 17.98
N MET A 579 1.10 4.63 18.60
CA MET A 579 1.15 4.77 20.06
C MET A 579 0.12 3.86 20.75
N SER A 580 -1.10 3.76 20.21
CA SER A 580 -2.17 2.90 20.75
C SER A 580 -1.76 1.42 20.71
N ARG A 581 -1.22 0.95 19.58
CA ARG A 581 -0.66 -0.41 19.43
C ARG A 581 0.48 -0.68 20.41
N LEU A 582 1.43 0.24 20.57
CA LEU A 582 2.52 0.12 21.55
C LEU A 582 1.98 -0.02 22.98
N ALA A 583 0.97 0.77 23.36
CA ALA A 583 0.34 0.72 24.67
C ALA A 583 -0.53 -0.53 24.89
N ASN A 584 -1.26 -0.98 23.88
CA ASN A 584 -2.29 -2.03 23.98
C ASN A 584 -1.74 -3.43 23.66
N GLU A 585 -1.04 -3.61 22.53
CA GLU A 585 -0.48 -4.92 22.13
C GLU A 585 0.82 -5.24 22.88
N TYR A 586 1.73 -4.26 22.95
CA TYR A 586 3.09 -4.46 23.49
C TYR A 586 3.23 -4.04 24.97
N GLN A 587 2.19 -3.44 25.55
CA GLN A 587 2.16 -2.93 26.94
C GLN A 587 3.27 -1.90 27.26
N VAL A 588 3.81 -1.25 26.23
CA VAL A 588 4.82 -0.19 26.34
C VAL A 588 4.12 1.17 26.32
N ARG A 589 4.02 1.82 27.47
CA ARG A 589 3.53 3.20 27.53
C ARG A 589 4.62 4.15 27.05
N CYS A 590 4.33 4.86 25.97
CA CYS A 590 5.25 5.81 25.35
C CYS A 590 4.90 7.25 25.71
N ARG A 591 5.90 8.14 25.70
CA ARG A 591 5.72 9.59 25.72
C ARG A 591 6.13 10.14 24.36
N LEU A 592 5.20 10.85 23.72
CA LEU A 592 5.49 11.69 22.56
C LEU A 592 6.24 12.94 23.02
N LEU A 593 7.49 13.07 22.58
CA LEU A 593 8.23 14.32 22.65
C LEU A 593 7.82 15.25 21.49
N ARG A 594 8.25 16.51 21.55
CA ARG A 594 8.09 17.44 20.42
C ARG A 594 8.80 16.88 19.18
N ALA A 595 8.25 17.17 18.01
CA ALA A 595 8.92 16.88 16.74
C ALA A 595 10.29 17.57 16.72
N ILE A 596 11.35 16.79 16.49
CA ILE A 596 12.70 17.34 16.34
C ILE A 596 12.84 17.84 14.91
N ILE A 597 13.30 19.09 14.79
CA ILE A 597 13.66 19.71 13.51
C ILE A 597 15.17 19.66 13.43
N GLU A 598 15.70 19.01 12.39
CA GLU A 598 17.15 18.95 12.12
C GLU A 598 17.65 20.30 11.58
N TYR A 599 17.82 21.27 12.47
CA TYR A 599 18.58 22.47 12.18
C TYR A 599 20.04 22.09 11.86
N ARG A 600 20.67 22.86 10.97
CA ARG A 600 22.07 22.70 10.56
C ARG A 600 22.82 24.00 10.85
N GLU A 601 24.14 23.97 10.82
CA GLU A 601 24.98 25.17 10.92
C GLU A 601 25.68 25.49 9.61
N THR A 602 26.07 26.75 9.42
CA THR A 602 26.93 27.15 8.30
C THR A 602 27.71 28.43 8.65
N ILE A 603 28.65 28.81 7.78
CA ILE A 603 29.34 30.10 7.82
C ILE A 603 28.68 31.07 6.84
N ARG A 604 28.67 32.37 7.13
CA ARG A 604 28.21 33.42 6.20
C ARG A 604 29.34 34.00 5.35
N VAL A 605 30.56 33.99 5.89
CA VAL A 605 31.74 34.65 5.32
C VAL A 605 32.87 33.65 5.20
N THR A 606 33.63 33.70 4.12
CA THR A 606 34.84 32.88 3.93
C THR A 606 35.85 33.16 5.03
N GLN A 607 36.34 32.10 5.69
CA GLN A 607 37.37 32.19 6.73
C GLN A 607 38.65 31.51 6.22
N SER A 608 39.80 32.17 6.35
CA SER A 608 41.10 31.62 5.94
C SER A 608 42.08 31.54 7.11
N MET A 609 42.98 30.57 7.04
CA MET A 609 44.08 30.37 7.98
C MET A 609 45.32 29.99 7.18
N GLU A 610 46.34 30.86 7.19
CA GLU A 610 47.59 30.65 6.48
C GLU A 610 48.66 30.04 7.39
N LYS A 611 49.51 29.16 6.82
CA LYS A 611 50.77 28.68 7.43
C LYS A 611 50.62 28.18 8.86
N TYR A 612 49.58 27.40 9.12
CA TYR A 612 49.35 26.78 10.41
C TYR A 612 50.32 25.61 10.61
N THR A 613 51.19 25.72 11.61
CA THR A 613 52.07 24.63 12.05
C THR A 613 51.24 23.53 12.70
N CYS A 614 51.27 22.37 12.05
CA CYS A 614 50.38 21.26 12.27
C CYS A 614 51.05 20.23 13.19
N LEU A 615 50.64 20.19 14.47
CA LEU A 615 51.32 19.43 15.53
C LEU A 615 50.80 17.98 15.67
N LEU A 616 51.73 17.06 15.91
CA LEU A 616 51.49 15.66 16.30
C LEU A 616 52.31 15.37 17.57
N ASN A 617 51.64 15.07 18.69
CA ASN A 617 52.28 14.88 20.00
C ASN A 617 53.26 16.02 20.33
N ASP A 618 52.78 17.25 20.19
CA ASP A 618 53.50 18.52 20.37
C ASP A 618 54.73 18.77 19.47
N LEU A 619 55.00 17.88 18.50
CA LEU A 619 56.04 18.03 17.49
C LEU A 619 55.47 18.52 16.14
N PRO A 620 56.18 19.39 15.39
CA PRO A 620 55.71 19.92 14.11
C PRO A 620 55.77 18.84 13.00
N TYR A 621 54.62 18.37 12.54
CA TYR A 621 54.50 17.31 11.54
C TYR A 621 54.30 17.84 10.11
N ALA A 622 53.58 18.96 9.97
CA ALA A 622 53.35 19.63 8.69
C ALA A 622 53.10 21.14 8.87
N GLU A 623 52.96 21.85 7.76
CA GLU A 623 52.49 23.23 7.64
C GLU A 623 51.37 23.24 6.59
N CYS A 624 50.23 23.89 6.84
CA CYS A 624 49.14 23.98 5.88
C CYS A 624 48.39 25.31 5.91
N SER A 625 47.81 25.69 4.76
CA SER A 625 46.86 26.81 4.65
C SER A 625 45.48 26.27 4.24
N LEU A 626 44.45 26.66 4.98
CA LEU A 626 43.06 26.21 4.82
C LEU A 626 42.13 27.41 4.61
N GLU A 627 41.10 27.22 3.78
CA GLU A 627 40.05 28.21 3.53
C GLU A 627 38.68 27.52 3.62
N LEU A 628 37.81 27.99 4.51
CA LEU A 628 36.42 27.54 4.63
C LEU A 628 35.52 28.51 3.87
N ARG A 629 34.75 28.01 2.89
CA ARG A 629 33.87 28.81 2.03
C ARG A 629 32.39 28.46 2.25
N PRO A 630 31.50 29.47 2.34
CA PRO A 630 30.07 29.23 2.27
C PRO A 630 29.65 28.78 0.87
N LEU A 631 28.77 27.78 0.80
CA LEU A 631 27.98 27.41 -0.38
C LEU A 631 26.57 28.00 -0.23
N LEU A 632 26.51 29.31 0.03
CA LEU A 632 25.26 30.06 0.20
C LEU A 632 24.94 30.87 -1.04
N ALA A 633 23.88 30.50 -1.75
CA ALA A 633 23.26 31.34 -2.76
C ALA A 633 22.77 32.65 -2.10
N ASN A 634 23.27 33.78 -2.60
CA ASN A 634 23.00 35.14 -2.12
C ASN A 634 23.22 35.36 -0.60
N GLY A 635 23.96 34.48 0.08
CA GLY A 635 24.19 34.55 1.54
C GLY A 635 23.03 34.04 2.41
N GLU A 636 21.93 33.56 1.83
CA GLU A 636 20.70 33.22 2.57
C GLU A 636 20.25 31.74 2.44
N ARG A 637 20.58 31.08 1.33
CA ARG A 637 20.06 29.75 0.97
C ARG A 637 21.19 28.78 0.62
N CYS A 638 21.06 27.53 1.03
CA CYS A 638 21.88 26.41 0.58
C CYS A 638 20.96 25.29 0.08
N ASP A 639 21.22 24.66 -1.07
CA ASP A 639 20.33 23.59 -1.55
C ASP A 639 20.49 22.31 -0.73
N ALA A 640 19.43 21.50 -0.67
CA ALA A 640 19.43 20.24 0.08
C ALA A 640 20.49 19.21 -0.40
N LYS A 641 21.10 19.44 -1.57
CA LYS A 641 22.19 18.63 -2.14
C LYS A 641 23.59 19.11 -1.73
N ASP A 642 23.74 20.36 -1.31
CA ASP A 642 25.04 21.03 -1.08
C ASP A 642 25.65 20.66 0.27
N LYS A 643 25.89 19.36 0.45
CA LYS A 643 26.60 18.83 1.61
C LYS A 643 28.00 19.44 1.69
N CYS A 644 28.53 19.50 2.91
CA CYS A 644 29.93 19.84 3.12
C CYS A 644 30.85 18.97 2.27
N ARG A 645 31.89 19.59 1.68
CA ARG A 645 32.84 18.93 0.79
C ARG A 645 34.25 19.44 1.00
N PHE A 646 35.25 18.59 0.80
CA PHE A 646 36.65 18.98 0.75
C PHE A 646 37.12 19.09 -0.70
N ARG A 647 38.00 20.04 -0.99
CA ARG A 647 38.60 20.27 -2.30
C ARG A 647 40.06 20.69 -2.14
N ILE A 648 40.93 20.19 -3.02
CA ILE A 648 42.29 20.70 -3.16
C ILE A 648 42.25 21.86 -4.17
N ASP A 649 42.98 22.94 -3.90
CA ASP A 649 43.01 24.08 -4.82
C ASP A 649 43.88 23.79 -6.04
N SER A 650 43.35 24.05 -7.25
CA SER A 650 43.97 23.61 -8.50
C SER A 650 45.36 24.21 -8.72
N ALA A 651 45.60 25.45 -8.29
CA ALA A 651 46.92 26.06 -8.34
C ALA A 651 47.95 25.32 -7.46
N PHE A 652 47.54 24.87 -6.26
CA PHE A 652 48.39 24.06 -5.39
C PHE A 652 48.55 22.63 -5.92
N GLU A 653 47.54 22.03 -6.55
CA GLU A 653 47.69 20.73 -7.22
C GLU A 653 48.70 20.79 -8.37
N GLU A 654 48.63 21.82 -9.21
CA GLU A 654 49.60 22.07 -10.28
C GLU A 654 51.02 22.38 -9.74
N GLU A 655 51.14 23.20 -8.69
CA GLU A 655 52.42 23.48 -8.01
C GLU A 655 53.01 22.21 -7.38
N PHE A 656 52.21 21.39 -6.71
CA PHE A 656 52.67 20.16 -6.04
C PHE A 656 53.13 19.09 -7.05
N LEU A 657 52.41 18.94 -8.18
CA LEU A 657 52.75 17.99 -9.23
C LEU A 657 53.94 18.44 -10.09
N SER A 658 54.19 19.75 -10.23
CA SER A 658 55.36 20.29 -10.94
C SER A 658 56.59 20.48 -10.03
N GLY A 659 56.39 20.77 -8.75
CA GLY A 659 57.42 21.03 -7.73
C GLY A 659 58.31 19.83 -7.39
N GLY A 660 57.90 18.60 -7.76
CA GLY A 660 58.75 17.41 -7.75
C GLY A 660 59.98 17.47 -8.69
N GLY A 661 60.22 18.60 -9.35
CA GLY A 661 61.27 18.81 -10.35
C GLY A 661 62.56 19.52 -9.91
N VAL A 662 62.75 19.91 -8.63
CA VAL A 662 63.95 20.68 -8.20
C VAL A 662 64.67 20.09 -6.98
N GLN A 663 65.46 19.04 -7.19
CA GLN A 663 66.83 18.92 -6.63
C GLN A 663 67.57 17.69 -7.20
N SER A 664 68.15 17.82 -8.39
CA SER A 664 69.17 16.89 -8.90
C SER A 664 70.23 17.65 -9.69
N ARG A 665 71.25 18.19 -8.99
CA ARG A 665 72.49 18.67 -9.61
C ARG A 665 73.37 17.47 -9.94
N GLY A 666 73.07 16.81 -11.06
CA GLY A 666 73.80 15.66 -11.60
C GLY A 666 73.22 15.28 -12.96
N GLY A 667 74.07 15.12 -13.96
CA GLY A 667 73.64 14.96 -15.36
C GLY A 667 73.43 13.50 -15.80
N GLY A 668 72.60 13.32 -16.82
CA GLY A 668 72.40 12.04 -17.54
C GLY A 668 71.11 11.28 -17.18
N HIS A 669 70.48 10.67 -18.19
CA HIS A 669 69.41 9.66 -18.05
C HIS A 669 68.11 10.10 -17.33
N SER A 670 67.60 11.30 -17.64
CA SER A 670 66.46 11.95 -16.96
C SER A 670 65.04 11.49 -17.33
N GLY A 671 64.87 10.36 -18.03
CA GLY A 671 63.54 9.84 -18.42
C GLY A 671 62.75 9.16 -17.28
N GLY A 672 63.31 8.07 -16.74
CA GLY A 672 62.64 7.26 -15.70
C GLY A 672 62.54 7.92 -14.33
N ALA A 673 63.49 8.79 -13.98
CA ALA A 673 63.48 9.50 -12.70
C ALA A 673 62.29 10.47 -12.61
N ARG A 674 61.99 11.22 -13.68
CA ARG A 674 60.92 12.23 -13.71
C ARG A 674 59.53 11.59 -13.66
N THR A 675 59.33 10.45 -14.32
CA THR A 675 58.05 9.72 -14.28
C THR A 675 57.79 9.09 -12.91
N ASN A 676 58.82 8.54 -12.25
CA ASN A 676 58.70 8.05 -10.87
C ASN A 676 58.43 9.18 -9.86
N ALA A 677 59.08 10.34 -10.00
CA ALA A 677 58.82 11.49 -9.13
C ALA A 677 57.35 11.97 -9.22
N VAL A 678 56.80 12.11 -10.43
CA VAL A 678 55.39 12.48 -10.64
C VAL A 678 54.42 11.40 -10.12
N ARG A 679 54.77 10.11 -10.26
CA ARG A 679 53.96 9.01 -9.69
C ARG A 679 53.91 9.08 -8.16
N ASN A 680 55.05 9.33 -7.52
CA ASN A 680 55.12 9.45 -6.06
C ASN A 680 54.38 10.70 -5.56
N ALA A 681 54.50 11.84 -6.26
CA ALA A 681 53.75 13.05 -5.94
C ALA A 681 52.23 12.84 -6.02
N LYS A 682 51.73 12.09 -7.01
CA LYS A 682 50.30 11.72 -7.10
C LYS A 682 49.83 10.84 -5.94
N GLU A 683 50.66 9.92 -5.45
CA GLU A 683 50.31 9.09 -4.30
C GLU A 683 50.37 9.86 -2.98
N GLU A 684 51.35 10.75 -2.79
CA GLU A 684 51.37 11.66 -1.64
C GLU A 684 50.14 12.59 -1.63
N LEU A 685 49.78 13.16 -2.79
CA LEU A 685 48.58 13.99 -2.95
C LEU A 685 47.29 13.21 -2.64
N ARG A 686 47.21 11.93 -3.04
CA ARG A 686 46.10 11.04 -2.70
C ARG A 686 45.97 10.82 -1.19
N ILE A 687 47.09 10.56 -0.50
CA ILE A 687 47.12 10.38 0.97
C ILE A 687 46.70 11.67 1.68
N ILE A 688 47.15 12.83 1.19
CA ILE A 688 46.73 14.15 1.68
C ILE A 688 45.23 14.35 1.48
N ALA A 689 44.71 14.11 0.26
CA ALA A 689 43.29 14.26 -0.06
C ALA A 689 42.39 13.39 0.83
N ALA A 690 42.72 12.10 0.97
CA ALA A 690 41.96 11.17 1.81
C ALA A 690 41.97 11.58 3.29
N SER A 691 43.13 12.01 3.80
CA SER A 691 43.29 12.41 5.21
C SER A 691 42.53 13.70 5.54
N PHE A 692 42.58 14.71 4.67
CA PHE A 692 41.86 15.97 4.87
C PHE A 692 40.35 15.84 4.60
N GLN A 693 39.91 15.01 3.65
CA GLN A 693 38.50 14.64 3.47
C GLN A 693 37.96 13.97 4.75
N SER A 694 38.63 12.94 5.26
CA SER A 694 38.26 12.25 6.50
C SER A 694 38.26 13.17 7.73
N ALA A 695 39.19 14.13 7.77
CA ALA A 695 39.22 15.17 8.80
C ALA A 695 38.01 16.12 8.71
N ALA A 696 37.67 16.59 7.51
CA ALA A 696 36.50 17.45 7.28
C ALA A 696 35.18 16.73 7.62
N ASP A 697 35.01 15.49 7.15
CA ASP A 697 33.84 14.64 7.40
C ASP A 697 33.62 14.29 8.88
N ALA A 698 34.63 14.50 9.73
CA ALA A 698 34.55 14.34 11.17
C ALA A 698 34.38 15.68 11.92
N CYS A 699 35.10 16.72 11.52
CA CYS A 699 35.02 18.04 12.16
C CYS A 699 33.71 18.79 11.86
N LEU A 700 33.15 18.62 10.67
CA LEU A 700 31.93 19.33 10.24
C LEU A 700 30.63 18.70 10.77
N ARG A 701 30.72 17.65 11.59
CA ARG A 701 29.55 17.05 12.28
C ARG A 701 29.10 17.82 13.52
N LEU A 702 29.97 18.64 14.10
CA LEU A 702 29.72 19.37 15.35
C LEU A 702 30.09 20.85 15.12
N GLY A 703 29.09 21.66 14.79
CA GLY A 703 29.25 23.07 14.48
C GLY A 703 29.59 23.94 15.70
N PRO A 704 30.31 25.06 15.52
CA PRO A 704 30.80 25.89 16.62
C PRO A 704 29.78 26.86 17.24
N LEU A 705 28.57 27.01 16.68
CA LEU A 705 27.50 27.87 17.22
C LEU A 705 26.63 27.13 18.24
N ALA A 706 26.19 25.93 17.89
CA ALA A 706 25.14 25.18 18.58
C ALA A 706 25.45 23.67 18.74
N GLY A 707 26.58 23.19 18.20
CA GLY A 707 26.92 21.76 18.20
C GLY A 707 26.17 20.96 17.13
N LEU A 708 25.50 21.61 16.19
CA LEU A 708 24.71 20.94 15.15
C LEU A 708 25.57 20.66 13.90
N PRO A 709 25.23 19.66 13.07
CA PRO A 709 26.02 19.37 11.88
C PRO A 709 26.04 20.53 10.89
N MET A 710 27.21 20.83 10.35
CA MET A 710 27.39 21.84 9.31
C MET A 710 26.77 21.38 7.98
N HIS A 711 26.27 22.32 7.19
CA HIS A 711 25.83 22.12 5.81
C HIS A 711 26.28 23.31 4.94
N GLY A 712 26.46 23.12 3.64
CA GLY A 712 26.85 24.20 2.74
C GLY A 712 28.23 24.80 3.01
N VAL A 713 29.25 24.00 3.34
CA VAL A 713 30.63 24.49 3.53
C VAL A 713 31.62 23.71 2.66
N GLU A 714 32.36 24.42 1.80
CA GLU A 714 33.52 23.88 1.09
C GLU A 714 34.80 24.14 1.89
N VAL A 715 35.57 23.09 2.16
CA VAL A 715 36.91 23.16 2.75
C VAL A 715 37.93 23.11 1.62
N VAL A 716 38.72 24.17 1.45
CA VAL A 716 39.77 24.25 0.43
C VAL A 716 41.15 24.15 1.07
N LEU A 717 41.96 23.18 0.63
CA LEU A 717 43.40 23.13 0.93
C LEU A 717 44.17 23.99 -0.07
N ARG A 718 44.73 25.11 0.40
CA ARG A 718 45.49 26.08 -0.40
C ARG A 718 46.99 25.85 -0.39
N TYR A 719 47.51 25.19 0.64
CA TYR A 719 48.93 24.91 0.80
C TYR A 719 49.13 23.71 1.73
N PHE A 720 50.07 22.84 1.41
CA PHE A 720 50.54 21.79 2.31
C PHE A 720 52.03 21.51 2.13
N ARG A 721 52.76 21.40 3.25
CA ARG A 721 54.17 21.03 3.30
C ARG A 721 54.42 20.10 4.49
N LYS A 722 55.10 18.98 4.27
CA LYS A 722 55.54 18.07 5.35
C LYS A 722 56.82 18.59 6.01
N THR A 723 56.96 18.41 7.33
CA THR A 723 58.22 18.71 8.04
C THR A 723 59.33 17.74 7.59
N ALA A 724 60.58 18.18 7.61
CA ALA A 724 61.72 17.31 7.33
C ALA A 724 61.78 16.13 8.32
N GLY A 725 61.80 14.90 7.80
CA GLY A 725 61.78 13.66 8.59
C GLY A 725 60.40 13.06 8.83
N SER A 726 59.30 13.80 8.59
CA SER A 726 57.94 13.27 8.75
C SER A 726 57.54 12.36 7.59
N GLN A 727 57.10 11.12 7.90
CA GLN A 727 56.51 10.21 6.91
C GLN A 727 55.03 10.54 6.69
N LEU A 728 54.60 10.63 5.43
CA LEU A 728 53.18 10.79 5.09
C LEU A 728 52.43 9.47 5.27
N GLN A 729 51.78 9.32 6.41
CA GLN A 729 50.84 8.24 6.70
C GLN A 729 49.44 8.81 6.97
N GLU A 730 48.38 8.09 6.58
CA GLU A 730 46.99 8.58 6.67
C GLU A 730 46.55 8.89 8.11
N LYS A 731 46.80 7.98 9.06
CA LYS A 731 46.28 8.12 10.44
C LYS A 731 46.87 9.35 11.18
N PRO A 732 48.20 9.57 11.21
CA PRO A 732 48.75 10.77 11.84
C PRO A 732 48.36 12.05 11.09
N LEU A 733 48.35 12.03 9.74
CA LEU A 733 47.94 13.19 8.95
C LEU A 733 46.47 13.56 9.19
N THR A 734 45.58 12.59 9.33
CA THR A 734 44.16 12.82 9.65
C THR A 734 43.99 13.46 11.03
N HIS A 735 44.73 13.00 12.05
CA HIS A 735 44.71 13.62 13.39
C HIS A 735 45.16 15.09 13.34
N VAL A 736 46.27 15.33 12.64
CA VAL A 736 46.88 16.65 12.44
C VAL A 736 45.93 17.60 11.68
N ALA A 737 45.35 17.14 10.57
CA ALA A 737 44.38 17.89 9.77
C ALA A 737 43.11 18.26 10.56
N ARG A 738 42.63 17.38 11.46
CA ARG A 738 41.51 17.68 12.37
C ARG A 738 41.84 18.83 13.33
N SER A 739 43.07 18.88 13.85
CA SER A 739 43.51 19.99 14.73
C SER A 739 43.50 21.34 14.01
N ALA A 740 44.00 21.36 12.76
CA ALA A 740 43.95 22.55 11.91
C ALA A 740 42.51 23.01 11.62
N LEU A 741 41.63 22.10 11.18
CA LEU A 741 40.23 22.42 10.88
C LEU A 741 39.46 22.91 12.11
N LEU A 742 39.64 22.28 13.26
CA LEU A 742 39.06 22.75 14.53
C LEU A 742 39.61 24.12 14.94
N SER A 743 40.85 24.46 14.57
CA SER A 743 41.42 25.78 14.84
C SER A 743 40.74 26.88 14.00
N VAL A 744 40.47 26.64 12.70
CA VAL A 744 39.71 27.60 11.87
C VAL A 744 38.26 27.76 12.37
N LEU A 745 37.60 26.64 12.68
CA LEU A 745 36.21 26.66 13.19
C LEU A 745 36.10 27.39 14.54
N ARG A 746 37.10 27.28 15.42
CA ARG A 746 37.16 28.01 16.69
C ARG A 746 37.56 29.49 16.54
N ALA A 747 38.30 29.85 15.50
CA ALA A 747 38.65 31.24 15.19
C ALA A 747 37.51 32.02 14.52
N THR A 748 36.51 31.30 13.96
CA THR A 748 35.33 31.89 13.32
C THR A 748 34.47 32.64 14.34
N ARG A 749 34.08 33.89 14.04
CA ARG A 749 33.32 34.72 14.99
C ARG A 749 31.88 34.25 15.07
N LYS A 750 31.24 34.36 16.24
CA LYS A 750 29.82 33.97 16.43
C LYS A 750 28.84 34.75 15.53
N GLY A 751 29.19 35.93 15.05
CA GLY A 751 28.40 36.70 14.07
C GLY A 751 28.58 36.24 12.62
N ASP A 752 29.67 35.53 12.32
CA ASP A 752 29.96 34.99 10.99
C ASP A 752 29.35 33.58 10.80
N LEU A 753 28.73 33.04 11.86
CA LEU A 753 28.01 31.76 11.89
C LEU A 753 26.51 31.98 11.68
N ALA A 754 25.86 30.99 11.07
CA ALA A 754 24.43 30.99 10.81
C ALA A 754 23.79 29.65 11.18
N LEU A 755 22.60 29.72 11.77
CA LEU A 755 21.71 28.56 11.92
C LEU A 755 20.87 28.44 10.64
N LEU A 756 20.87 27.24 10.06
CA LEU A 756 20.05 26.86 8.92
C LEU A 756 18.82 26.07 9.38
N GLU A 757 17.65 26.39 8.84
CA GLU A 757 16.43 25.60 9.00
C GLU A 757 16.01 24.91 7.68
N PRO A 758 15.43 23.69 7.75
CA PRO A 758 14.93 22.98 6.59
C PRO A 758 13.62 23.60 6.08
N MET A 759 13.62 23.99 4.81
CA MET A 759 12.47 24.51 4.08
C MET A 759 11.86 23.41 3.22
N MET A 760 10.54 23.27 3.31
CA MET A 760 9.79 22.22 2.62
C MET A 760 9.00 22.82 1.45
N ARG A 761 9.14 22.21 0.27
CA ARG A 761 8.17 22.38 -0.81
C ARG A 761 6.95 21.54 -0.47
N VAL A 762 5.84 22.22 -0.26
CA VAL A 762 4.52 21.67 0.04
C VAL A 762 3.70 21.75 -1.25
N GLU A 763 3.14 20.62 -1.70
CA GLU A 763 2.32 20.54 -2.91
C GLU A 763 0.93 20.03 -2.52
N VAL A 764 -0.07 20.91 -2.66
CA VAL A 764 -1.46 20.66 -2.28
C VAL A 764 -2.28 20.47 -3.55
N HIS A 765 -2.72 19.24 -3.80
CA HIS A 765 -3.59 18.90 -4.94
C HIS A 765 -5.04 18.84 -4.50
N LEU A 766 -5.90 19.61 -5.15
CA LEU A 766 -7.33 19.68 -4.87
C LEU A 766 -8.15 18.79 -5.80
N SER A 767 -9.05 18.03 -5.18
CA SER A 767 -10.14 17.32 -5.89
C SER A 767 -11.30 18.24 -6.27
N ASP A 768 -11.33 19.47 -5.73
CA ASP A 768 -12.34 20.49 -6.00
C ASP A 768 -11.70 21.88 -5.95
N ILE A 769 -11.77 22.61 -7.07
CA ILE A 769 -11.14 23.93 -7.28
C ILE A 769 -11.75 24.99 -6.34
N ALA A 770 -13.00 24.81 -5.88
CA ALA A 770 -13.70 25.77 -5.03
C ALA A 770 -12.95 26.12 -3.72
N TYR A 771 -12.09 25.22 -3.24
CA TYR A 771 -11.31 25.41 -2.01
C TYR A 771 -9.94 26.07 -2.21
N ILE A 772 -9.55 26.43 -3.43
CA ILE A 772 -8.18 26.92 -3.72
C ILE A 772 -7.83 28.22 -2.98
N GLY A 773 -8.79 29.13 -2.80
CA GLY A 773 -8.61 30.32 -1.97
C GLY A 773 -8.33 30.01 -0.50
N ASN A 774 -8.97 28.97 0.06
CA ASN A 774 -8.74 28.53 1.44
C ASN A 774 -7.31 27.96 1.62
N VAL A 775 -6.81 27.23 0.61
CA VAL A 775 -5.44 26.71 0.59
C VAL A 775 -4.43 27.86 0.59
N VAL A 776 -4.62 28.85 -0.30
CA VAL A 776 -3.73 30.02 -0.40
C VAL A 776 -3.73 30.86 0.88
N SER A 777 -4.91 31.10 1.49
CA SER A 777 -4.99 31.80 2.78
C SER A 777 -4.21 31.05 3.88
N SER A 778 -4.48 29.76 4.04
CA SER A 778 -3.85 28.95 5.08
C SER A 778 -2.33 28.80 4.90
N LEU A 779 -1.84 28.73 3.66
CA LEU A 779 -0.39 28.76 3.39
C LEU A 779 0.26 30.08 3.80
N ASN A 780 -0.40 31.22 3.56
CA ASN A 780 0.07 32.53 3.98
C ASN A 780 0.02 32.70 5.51
N GLU A 781 -1.02 32.18 6.17
CA GLU A 781 -1.13 32.11 7.64
C GLU A 781 0.01 31.29 8.28
N HIS A 782 0.50 30.25 7.59
CA HIS A 782 1.67 29.46 7.99
C HIS A 782 3.02 30.04 7.51
N HIS A 783 3.05 31.32 7.09
CA HIS A 783 4.24 32.02 6.62
C HIS A 783 4.98 31.31 5.47
N ALA A 784 4.24 30.90 4.42
CA ALA A 784 4.83 30.51 3.15
C ALA A 784 5.66 31.65 2.53
N LEU A 785 6.79 31.31 1.91
CA LEU A 785 7.67 32.25 1.20
C LEU A 785 7.19 32.52 -0.24
N THR A 786 6.69 31.48 -0.89
CA THR A 786 6.03 31.54 -2.20
C THR A 786 4.76 30.69 -2.12
N VAL A 787 3.74 31.06 -2.89
CA VAL A 787 2.50 30.31 -3.06
C VAL A 787 2.12 30.39 -4.53
N ASP A 788 2.46 29.34 -5.27
CA ASP A 788 2.44 29.27 -6.72
C ASP A 788 1.32 28.33 -7.17
N MET A 789 0.35 28.85 -7.93
CA MET A 789 -0.71 28.02 -8.54
C MET A 789 -0.17 27.35 -9.81
N GLN A 790 -0.34 26.03 -9.91
CA GLN A 790 0.09 25.23 -11.06
C GLN A 790 -0.84 25.41 -12.26
N GLU A 791 -0.33 25.10 -13.46
CA GLU A 791 -1.05 25.20 -14.74
C GLU A 791 -2.32 24.32 -14.82
N ASP A 792 -2.45 23.31 -13.93
CA ASP A 792 -3.63 22.45 -13.84
C ASP A 792 -4.85 23.11 -13.15
N GLY A 793 -4.67 24.31 -12.56
CA GLY A 793 -5.70 25.05 -11.82
C GLY A 793 -6.23 24.34 -10.56
N ARG A 794 -5.58 23.25 -10.14
CA ARG A 794 -6.01 22.37 -9.03
C ARG A 794 -4.92 22.18 -7.98
N SER A 795 -3.68 22.49 -8.31
CA SER A 795 -2.52 22.25 -7.45
C SER A 795 -1.87 23.56 -7.03
N VAL A 796 -1.56 23.69 -5.74
CA VAL A 796 -0.85 24.84 -5.17
C VAL A 796 0.48 24.33 -4.63
N ALA A 797 1.59 24.87 -5.13
CA ALA A 797 2.93 24.62 -4.59
C ALA A 797 3.34 25.80 -3.70
N ALA A 798 4.01 25.55 -2.59
CA ALA A 798 4.50 26.58 -1.70
C ALA A 798 5.79 26.16 -0.98
N VAL A 799 6.62 27.13 -0.58
CA VAL A 799 7.82 26.87 0.23
C VAL A 799 7.59 27.34 1.66
N VAL A 800 7.55 26.40 2.61
CA VAL A 800 7.17 26.64 4.01
C VAL A 800 8.21 26.03 4.95
N ALA A 801 8.56 26.72 6.04
CA ALA A 801 9.51 26.21 7.03
C ALA A 801 8.94 24.97 7.75
N LEU A 802 9.77 23.93 7.97
CA LEU A 802 9.33 22.68 8.63
C LEU A 802 8.73 22.93 10.02
N ARG A 803 9.15 24.00 10.72
CA ARG A 803 8.55 24.42 12.00
C ARG A 803 7.06 24.76 11.93
N ASN A 804 6.55 25.17 10.78
CA ASN A 804 5.17 25.61 10.59
C ASN A 804 4.31 24.49 9.96
N THR A 805 4.89 23.62 9.13
CA THR A 805 4.14 22.54 8.45
C THR A 805 3.66 21.41 9.39
N LEU A 806 4.27 21.27 10.58
CA LEU A 806 3.98 20.24 11.58
C LEU A 806 2.52 20.21 12.10
N ARG A 807 1.70 21.24 11.83
CA ARG A 807 0.24 21.26 12.09
C ARG A 807 -0.61 21.57 10.86
N PHE A 808 -0.01 22.19 9.85
CA PHE A 808 -0.67 22.60 8.61
C PHE A 808 -1.49 21.47 7.96
N ALA A 809 -1.03 20.21 8.04
CA ALA A 809 -1.79 19.04 7.54
C ALA A 809 -3.23 18.93 8.10
N MET A 810 -3.44 19.24 9.38
CA MET A 810 -4.75 19.17 10.03
C MET A 810 -5.61 20.38 9.65
N GLU A 811 -5.00 21.57 9.69
CA GLU A 811 -5.66 22.85 9.47
C GLU A 811 -6.10 22.99 8.01
N LEU A 812 -5.26 22.54 7.07
CA LEU A 812 -5.59 22.34 5.67
C LEU A 812 -6.76 21.37 5.48
N ARG A 813 -6.70 20.15 6.06
CA ARG A 813 -7.80 19.16 5.97
C ARG A 813 -9.14 19.76 6.44
N LYS A 814 -9.12 20.57 7.51
CA LYS A 814 -10.29 21.28 8.03
C LYS A 814 -10.78 22.39 7.08
N ALA A 815 -9.87 23.23 6.58
CA ALA A 815 -10.18 24.35 5.69
C ALA A 815 -10.75 23.91 4.32
N VAL A 816 -10.37 22.72 3.84
CA VAL A 816 -10.79 22.15 2.56
C VAL A 816 -11.78 20.98 2.68
N LYS A 817 -12.30 20.71 3.90
CA LYS A 817 -13.18 19.56 4.21
C LYS A 817 -12.66 18.20 3.68
N GLY A 818 -11.35 18.00 3.68
CA GLY A 818 -10.71 16.78 3.15
C GLY A 818 -10.66 16.65 1.62
N HIS A 819 -10.94 17.71 0.84
CA HIS A 819 -10.80 17.72 -0.63
C HIS A 819 -9.36 17.92 -1.13
N ALA A 820 -8.36 17.95 -0.24
CA ALA A 820 -6.95 18.20 -0.59
C ALA A 820 -6.04 17.06 -0.15
N ASN A 821 -5.16 16.62 -1.05
CA ASN A 821 -4.00 15.79 -0.74
C ASN A 821 -2.77 16.68 -0.66
N MET A 822 -1.94 16.51 0.37
CA MET A 822 -0.73 17.30 0.59
C MET A 822 0.51 16.41 0.54
N PHE A 823 1.44 16.71 -0.35
CA PHE A 823 2.78 16.15 -0.37
C PHE A 823 3.78 17.17 0.17
N VAL A 824 4.83 16.69 0.84
CA VAL A 824 5.83 17.54 1.50
C VAL A 824 7.21 16.97 1.19
N LYS A 825 8.12 17.82 0.70
CA LYS A 825 9.46 17.42 0.26
C LYS A 825 10.49 18.47 0.68
N LEU A 826 11.64 18.05 1.19
CA LEU A 826 12.75 18.97 1.48
C LEU A 826 13.19 19.65 0.18
N HIS A 827 13.26 20.98 0.21
CA HIS A 827 13.59 21.82 -0.94
C HIS A 827 14.99 22.41 -0.78
N ASP A 828 15.19 23.19 0.27
CA ASP A 828 16.42 23.91 0.58
C ASP A 828 16.60 24.10 2.09
N TYR A 829 17.77 24.61 2.49
CA TYR A 829 18.04 25.11 3.83
C TYR A 829 18.20 26.63 3.76
N ARG A 830 17.52 27.38 4.63
CA ARG A 830 17.67 28.84 4.71
C ARG A 830 18.15 29.30 6.08
N VAL A 831 18.85 30.43 6.10
CA VAL A 831 19.37 31.04 7.33
C VAL A 831 18.22 31.65 8.15
N VAL A 832 18.23 31.39 9.47
CA VAL A 832 17.27 31.96 10.42
C VAL A 832 17.66 33.40 10.77
N GLU A 833 17.20 34.37 9.97
CA GLU A 833 17.47 35.80 10.18
C GLU A 833 16.73 36.40 11.39
N GLU A 834 15.54 35.88 11.72
CA GLU A 834 14.72 36.39 12.82
C GLU A 834 15.34 36.08 14.20
N LYS A 835 15.97 37.09 14.81
CA LYS A 835 16.60 36.98 16.14
C LYS A 835 15.69 36.38 17.22
N ALA A 836 14.39 36.67 17.19
CA ALA A 836 13.42 36.12 18.14
C ALA A 836 13.18 34.61 17.93
N VAL A 837 13.11 34.16 16.68
CA VAL A 837 12.99 32.74 16.32
C VAL A 837 14.30 32.01 16.65
N LEU A 838 15.45 32.57 16.27
CA LEU A 838 16.78 32.02 16.57
C LEU A 838 16.98 31.83 18.09
N ALA A 839 16.66 32.84 18.91
CA ALA A 839 16.74 32.73 20.36
C ALA A 839 15.79 31.65 20.92
N ARG A 840 14.57 31.54 20.37
CA ARG A 840 13.61 30.49 20.74
C ARG A 840 14.09 29.09 20.37
N ILE A 841 14.76 28.92 19.22
CA ILE A 841 15.35 27.64 18.80
C ILE A 841 16.53 27.27 19.71
N LEU A 842 17.48 28.17 19.94
CA LEU A 842 18.64 27.92 20.81
C LEU A 842 18.21 27.61 22.26
N LYS A 843 17.12 28.22 22.75
CA LYS A 843 16.50 27.87 24.05
C LYS A 843 15.81 26.51 24.04
N ASN A 844 15.09 26.15 22.97
CA ASN A 844 14.50 24.81 22.81
C ASN A 844 15.57 23.71 22.75
N LEU A 845 16.76 24.01 22.20
CA LEU A 845 17.92 23.11 22.15
C LEU A 845 18.71 23.04 23.47
N GLY A 846 18.34 23.81 24.49
CA GLY A 846 19.03 23.83 25.79
C GLY A 846 20.37 24.59 25.82
N ILE A 847 20.68 25.35 24.77
CA ILE A 847 21.99 26.02 24.56
C ILE A 847 22.02 27.41 25.22
N VAL A 848 20.85 28.02 25.44
CA VAL A 848 20.68 29.33 26.10
C VAL A 848 19.64 29.23 27.20
N GLY A 849 20.03 29.59 28.42
CA GLY A 849 19.14 29.78 29.57
C GLY A 849 18.43 31.13 29.52
#